data_AF-A0A7W1U1A2-F1
#
_entry.id   AF-A0A7W1U1A2-F1
#
_cell.length_a   1.000
_cell.length_b   1.000
_cell.length_c   1.000
_cell.angle_alpha   90.00
_cell.angle_beta   90.00
_cell.angle_gamma   90.00
#
_symmetry.space_group_name_H-M   'P 1'
#
loop_
_entity.id
_entity.type
_entity.pdbx_description
1 polymer ?
#
loop_
_entity_poly.entity_id
_entity_poly.type
_entity_poly.pdbx_seq_one_letter_code
_entity_poly.pdbx_strand_id
1 'polypeptide(L)'
;MNAAYIDTILSAVQAPLDEPRFYERVFSAVTREQRSARARDGDNLKRVCAEEYDDLSRRLDYTLIQESVAVRNVLRTRRLANLLISDKGEVNSTVLGHVITQLKANMYSLGPNRQHDSRRHAHIIKVLTLLSNKELILLLKRIGKPHAHPQADQIIRDTLQLPQNTTVTDAHTRRAVLAAWLCFLRQSVGSCFATAPAIIVHDEQPELFLTDLQELLTTGRLKRTFGGVEYSVPLSVSWGAGDLRKTVLLSKDGADNDIAFWYSPGLLYALESVALIDKEAQGKDKVSLAQSLIEKSFPEWNDRHPYVLTSAEEVLKKILMQHQHITQQDLDDYAHRPQGMIHTSLLIQVSPVGSGMGGKGEACATFYNLLEKASNAFKALADNALLKAWEFTLASFSETKSEFTRWNLYSSLGLGPDDPGGIGQCLFNVLKQKLDQTNQKVKDLQIEYEQVYAHLKMLESRMRHTDKDSSWVQAEYQSKVNEFHTFEEVRNKAHAKAELFANLFDMLITKYDQLFPMYFQEVYDADLHEVTVGPYDDSPAGFRLLYKHGRGNTAQWSKIKTPDEFVDALSKFFISTESEIDALAGVEKIKEDLSDIITAITTHVRSKEFLESAFYRMAKAHNTPAIAHPLENLNKIAIKPWAYTSGGTMGTLVSSYYRREQKPTEVARWVENPMELFVFFVDTLKKIPYKSMEDFLKEPNKSMLMHSPTHAFLLKPGFQHFRETWQNEAFTYTWLRDNFVHKGERFLNNIGLDQYSLDWLIERLTLSVPHNYRPYFKKTFSRLHGPMAPYDFRDYLENTMEQERGLHYQGQPVLPTEEIDRLLYTSLPFFPKAQLKERLDAIFGKLNLSPTLISSLSEIWEKSSSRYIQSAVFSANDLLNIALAFLTIAYGQTSLSVDYHQAVFQAAQELGYTLPKAVLFADTNWTKDFFAFLVSPGTGMLELWRTDALGREAAPMASWKQWLNGTRKEAMWGLYAAPYEYTPALPQYNPTNRPISRLM
;
A
#
# COMPACT_ATOMS: atom_id res chain seq x y z
N MET A 1 2.89 9.10 -47.33
CA MET A 1 2.49 7.70 -47.10
C MET A 1 1.65 7.25 -48.29
N ASN A 2 1.52 5.94 -48.60
CA ASN A 2 0.75 5.51 -49.77
C ASN A 2 -0.75 5.58 -49.48
N ALA A 3 -1.56 6.18 -50.36
CA ALA A 3 -3.01 6.23 -50.30
C ALA A 3 -3.66 4.85 -49.99
N ALA A 4 -3.07 3.76 -50.51
CA ALA A 4 -3.51 2.39 -50.26
C ALA A 4 -3.40 1.93 -48.80
N TYR A 5 -2.42 2.45 -48.04
CA TYR A 5 -2.27 2.18 -46.61
C TYR A 5 -3.43 2.75 -45.80
N ILE A 6 -3.77 4.02 -46.08
CA ILE A 6 -4.87 4.73 -45.42
C ILE A 6 -6.18 3.97 -45.66
N ASP A 7 -6.45 3.54 -46.89
CA ASP A 7 -7.65 2.76 -47.22
C ASP A 7 -7.68 1.41 -46.49
N THR A 8 -6.53 0.75 -46.37
CA THR A 8 -6.41 -0.53 -45.65
C THR A 8 -6.79 -0.35 -44.18
N ILE A 9 -6.21 0.65 -43.48
CA ILE A 9 -6.54 0.92 -42.08
C ILE A 9 -8.00 1.32 -41.91
N LEU A 10 -8.50 2.29 -42.69
CA LEU A 10 -9.88 2.76 -42.57
C LEU A 10 -10.90 1.66 -42.89
N SER A 11 -10.61 0.75 -43.82
CA SER A 11 -11.47 -0.40 -44.11
C SER A 11 -11.54 -1.42 -42.96
N ALA A 12 -10.47 -1.52 -42.15
CA ALA A 12 -10.41 -2.44 -41.01
C ALA A 12 -11.11 -1.90 -39.75
N VAL A 13 -11.27 -0.58 -39.62
CA VAL A 13 -11.83 0.07 -38.43
C VAL A 13 -13.35 -0.11 -38.34
N GLN A 14 -14.07 0.01 -39.46
CA GLN A 14 -15.53 -0.17 -39.55
C GLN A 14 -16.33 0.52 -38.40
N ALA A 15 -15.91 1.72 -37.99
CA ALA A 15 -16.53 2.51 -36.93
C ALA A 15 -16.68 3.97 -37.38
N PRO A 16 -17.80 4.64 -37.07
CA PRO A 16 -17.97 6.08 -37.27
C PRO A 16 -16.98 6.95 -36.53
N LEU A 17 -16.68 8.15 -37.04
CA LEU A 17 -15.75 9.09 -36.40
C LEU A 17 -16.25 9.56 -35.03
N ASP A 18 -17.57 9.61 -34.87
CA ASP A 18 -18.30 9.97 -33.66
C ASP A 18 -18.55 8.77 -32.73
N GLU A 19 -18.11 7.55 -33.09
CA GLU A 19 -18.14 6.41 -32.18
C GLU A 19 -16.91 6.43 -31.25
N PRO A 20 -17.09 6.28 -29.93
CA PRO A 20 -15.98 6.26 -28.96
C PRO A 20 -14.90 5.22 -29.27
N ARG A 21 -15.28 4.11 -29.92
CA ARG A 21 -14.38 3.01 -30.29
C ARG A 21 -13.54 3.31 -31.53
N PHE A 22 -13.78 4.40 -32.26
CA PHE A 22 -13.04 4.74 -33.48
C PHE A 22 -11.53 4.80 -33.23
N TYR A 23 -11.11 5.60 -32.26
CA TYR A 23 -9.70 5.78 -31.91
C TYR A 23 -9.05 4.45 -31.48
N GLU A 24 -9.74 3.67 -30.65
CA GLU A 24 -9.28 2.35 -30.20
C GLU A 24 -9.09 1.37 -31.36
N ARG A 25 -10.04 1.32 -32.30
CA ARG A 25 -9.96 0.44 -33.48
C ARG A 25 -8.89 0.88 -34.46
N VAL A 26 -8.71 2.19 -34.65
CA VAL A 26 -7.60 2.75 -35.46
C VAL A 26 -6.27 2.31 -34.88
N PHE A 27 -6.06 2.52 -33.58
CA PHE A 27 -4.82 2.13 -32.90
C PHE A 27 -4.58 0.61 -32.99
N SER A 28 -5.61 -0.20 -32.78
CA SER A 28 -5.53 -1.67 -32.90
C SER A 28 -5.14 -2.12 -34.30
N ALA A 29 -5.72 -1.49 -35.34
CA ALA A 29 -5.42 -1.80 -36.74
C ALA A 29 -3.95 -1.49 -37.08
N VAL A 30 -3.46 -0.31 -36.70
CA VAL A 30 -2.07 0.10 -36.90
C VAL A 30 -1.11 -0.81 -36.12
N THR A 31 -1.42 -1.12 -34.86
CA THR A 31 -0.61 -2.02 -34.02
C THR A 31 -0.45 -3.40 -34.65
N ARG A 32 -1.54 -3.98 -35.19
CA ARG A 32 -1.51 -5.29 -35.84
C ARG A 32 -0.61 -5.30 -37.08
N GLU A 33 -0.67 -4.25 -37.87
CA GLU A 33 0.19 -4.09 -39.05
C GLU A 33 1.66 -3.94 -38.65
N GLN A 34 1.95 -3.08 -37.68
CA GLN A 34 3.31 -2.91 -37.16
C GLN A 34 3.89 -4.19 -36.59
N ARG A 35 3.10 -4.95 -35.82
CA ARG A 35 3.52 -6.24 -35.28
C ARG A 35 3.87 -7.23 -36.39
N SER A 36 3.08 -7.25 -37.47
CA SER A 36 3.33 -8.10 -38.64
C SER A 36 4.60 -7.68 -39.39
N ALA A 37 4.88 -6.38 -39.49
CA ALA A 37 6.11 -5.86 -40.07
C ALA A 37 7.34 -6.20 -39.22
N ARG A 38 7.28 -5.96 -37.89
CA ARG A 38 8.39 -6.22 -36.95
C ARG A 38 8.69 -7.70 -36.78
N ALA A 39 7.70 -8.59 -36.91
CA ALA A 39 7.93 -10.03 -36.89
C ALA A 39 8.89 -10.49 -38.01
N ARG A 40 9.00 -9.72 -39.11
CA ARG A 40 9.91 -9.99 -40.23
C ARG A 40 11.31 -9.36 -40.07
N ASP A 41 11.46 -8.37 -39.19
CA ASP A 41 12.68 -7.54 -39.00
C ASP A 41 13.75 -8.25 -38.13
N GLY A 42 13.37 -9.26 -37.33
CA GLY A 42 14.29 -10.05 -36.50
C GLY A 42 14.89 -9.34 -35.27
N ASP A 43 14.79 -8.00 -35.18
CA ASP A 43 15.29 -7.21 -34.05
C ASP A 43 14.40 -7.34 -32.79
N ASN A 44 14.84 -8.22 -31.88
CA ASN A 44 14.15 -8.45 -30.62
C ASN A 44 14.17 -7.23 -29.68
N LEU A 45 15.20 -6.38 -29.73
CA LEU A 45 15.33 -5.21 -28.85
C LEU A 45 14.29 -4.15 -29.21
N LYS A 46 14.20 -3.82 -30.50
CA LYS A 46 13.20 -2.88 -31.03
C LYS A 46 11.78 -3.39 -30.77
N ARG A 47 11.55 -4.70 -30.90
CA ARG A 47 10.26 -5.32 -30.56
C ARG A 47 9.89 -5.11 -29.09
N VAL A 48 10.82 -5.32 -28.16
CA VAL A 48 10.54 -5.16 -26.72
C VAL A 48 10.33 -3.69 -26.34
N CYS A 49 11.11 -2.76 -26.90
CA CYS A 49 11.00 -1.34 -26.58
C CYS A 49 9.70 -0.70 -27.09
N ALA A 50 9.15 -1.21 -28.19
CA ALA A 50 7.95 -0.66 -28.83
C ALA A 50 6.72 -1.57 -28.73
N GLU A 51 6.71 -2.55 -27.82
CA GLU A 51 5.57 -3.43 -27.58
C GLU A 51 4.44 -2.68 -26.85
N GLU A 52 3.25 -2.65 -27.45
CA GLU A 52 2.08 -1.94 -26.94
C GLU A 52 1.18 -2.81 -26.05
N TYR A 53 1.31 -4.14 -26.11
CA TYR A 53 0.44 -5.09 -25.38
C TYR A 53 -1.05 -4.79 -25.60
N ASP A 54 -1.44 -4.45 -26.84
CA ASP A 54 -2.76 -3.89 -27.16
C ASP A 54 -3.93 -4.77 -26.68
N ASP A 55 -3.97 -6.04 -27.11
CA ASP A 55 -5.03 -6.98 -26.73
C ASP A 55 -5.15 -7.17 -25.22
N LEU A 56 -4.01 -7.34 -24.53
CA LEU A 56 -3.98 -7.46 -23.07
C LEU A 56 -4.52 -6.20 -22.40
N SER A 57 -4.11 -5.02 -22.89
CA SER A 57 -4.50 -3.74 -22.32
C SER A 57 -5.98 -3.46 -22.52
N ARG A 58 -6.53 -3.72 -23.71
CA ARG A 58 -7.97 -3.56 -23.98
C ARG A 58 -8.82 -4.41 -23.06
N ARG A 59 -8.39 -5.65 -22.79
CA ARG A 59 -9.07 -6.53 -21.83
C ARG A 59 -9.00 -6.03 -20.39
N LEU A 60 -7.86 -5.46 -19.97
CA LEU A 60 -7.71 -4.85 -18.64
C LEU A 60 -8.56 -3.58 -18.51
N ASP A 61 -8.53 -2.72 -19.52
CA ASP A 61 -9.31 -1.48 -19.57
C ASP A 61 -10.83 -1.76 -19.64
N TYR A 62 -11.23 -2.91 -20.20
CA TYR A 62 -12.61 -3.37 -20.22
C TYR A 62 -13.08 -3.90 -18.84
N THR A 63 -12.24 -4.61 -18.10
CA THR A 63 -12.66 -5.16 -16.79
C THR A 63 -12.46 -4.20 -15.62
N LEU A 64 -11.56 -3.22 -15.72
CA LEU A 64 -11.26 -2.22 -14.69
C LEU A 64 -10.79 -2.79 -13.33
N ILE A 65 -10.48 -4.09 -13.26
CA ILE A 65 -10.02 -4.74 -12.03
C ILE A 65 -8.56 -4.38 -11.75
N GLN A 66 -7.71 -4.50 -12.77
CA GLN A 66 -6.28 -4.15 -12.71
C GLN A 66 -5.96 -3.10 -13.76
N GLU A 67 -5.12 -2.13 -13.39
CA GLU A 67 -4.75 -1.02 -14.25
C GLU A 67 -3.81 -1.46 -15.40
N SER A 68 -4.25 -1.28 -16.65
CA SER A 68 -3.48 -1.72 -17.82
C SER A 68 -2.08 -1.12 -17.90
N VAL A 69 -1.94 0.13 -17.46
CA VAL A 69 -0.67 0.87 -17.39
C VAL A 69 0.32 0.28 -16.37
N ALA A 70 -0.16 -0.23 -15.23
CA ALA A 70 0.69 -0.89 -14.25
C ALA A 70 1.22 -2.22 -14.80
N VAL A 71 0.33 -3.01 -15.42
CA VAL A 71 0.69 -4.28 -16.08
C VAL A 71 1.73 -4.08 -17.18
N ARG A 72 1.53 -3.10 -18.08
CA ARG A 72 2.50 -2.79 -19.13
C ARG A 72 3.87 -2.43 -18.55
N ASN A 73 3.91 -1.66 -17.46
CA ASN A 73 5.15 -1.28 -16.80
C ASN A 73 5.89 -2.51 -16.25
N VAL A 74 5.22 -3.36 -15.46
CA VAL A 74 5.84 -4.58 -14.88
C VAL A 74 6.34 -5.53 -15.98
N LEU A 75 5.54 -5.77 -17.02
CA LEU A 75 5.94 -6.64 -18.13
C LEU A 75 7.16 -6.09 -18.89
N ARG A 76 7.18 -4.77 -19.14
CA ARG A 76 8.28 -4.11 -19.85
C ARG A 76 9.56 -4.14 -19.02
N THR A 77 9.50 -3.81 -17.74
CA THR A 77 10.68 -3.70 -16.85
C THR A 77 11.31 -5.07 -16.61
N ARG A 78 10.50 -6.12 -16.43
CA ARG A 78 10.97 -7.51 -16.35
C ARG A 78 11.69 -7.95 -17.63
N ARG A 79 11.12 -7.66 -18.80
CA ARG A 79 11.76 -7.99 -20.10
C ARG A 79 13.06 -7.22 -20.31
N LEU A 80 13.10 -5.93 -19.97
CA LEU A 80 14.31 -5.12 -20.08
C LEU A 80 15.40 -5.62 -19.15
N ALA A 81 15.08 -5.96 -17.90
CA ALA A 81 16.06 -6.52 -16.96
C ALA A 81 16.66 -7.85 -17.47
N ASN A 82 15.83 -8.73 -18.04
CA ASN A 82 16.30 -9.99 -18.64
C ASN A 82 17.22 -9.78 -19.85
N LEU A 83 16.99 -8.72 -20.65
CA LEU A 83 17.84 -8.38 -21.80
C LEU A 83 19.16 -7.72 -21.40
N LEU A 84 19.12 -6.88 -20.36
CA LEU A 84 20.26 -6.06 -19.95
C LEU A 84 21.23 -6.81 -19.04
N ILE A 85 20.78 -7.83 -18.32
CA ILE A 85 21.62 -8.63 -17.43
C ILE A 85 21.82 -10.02 -18.03
N SER A 86 23.06 -10.30 -18.40
CA SER A 86 23.49 -11.60 -18.93
C SER A 86 23.32 -12.74 -17.91
N ASP A 87 23.43 -13.99 -18.35
CA ASP A 87 23.37 -15.15 -17.46
C ASP A 87 24.53 -15.21 -16.47
N LYS A 88 25.62 -14.46 -16.72
CA LYS A 88 26.73 -14.24 -15.78
C LYS A 88 26.42 -13.16 -14.73
N GLY A 89 25.26 -12.52 -14.82
CA GLY A 89 24.84 -11.43 -13.95
C GLY A 89 25.55 -10.10 -14.24
N GLU A 90 26.13 -9.93 -15.43
CA GLU A 90 26.80 -8.69 -15.85
C GLU A 90 25.88 -7.83 -16.72
N VAL A 91 25.94 -6.51 -16.53
CA VAL A 91 25.20 -5.51 -17.31
C VAL A 91 25.79 -5.42 -18.71
N ASN A 92 24.95 -5.58 -19.73
CA ASN A 92 25.34 -5.47 -21.12
C ASN A 92 25.36 -4.00 -21.58
N SER A 93 26.51 -3.34 -21.42
CA SER A 93 26.67 -1.92 -21.76
C SER A 93 26.46 -1.60 -23.24
N THR A 94 26.74 -2.53 -24.16
CA THR A 94 26.52 -2.30 -25.60
C THR A 94 25.03 -2.28 -25.93
N VAL A 95 24.24 -3.14 -25.29
CA VAL A 95 22.78 -3.17 -25.44
C VAL A 95 22.13 -1.98 -24.75
N LEU A 96 22.65 -1.54 -23.60
CA LEU A 96 22.10 -0.43 -22.82
C LEU A 96 21.92 0.85 -23.64
N GLY A 97 22.96 1.28 -24.37
CA GLY A 97 22.89 2.48 -25.21
C GLY A 97 21.83 2.38 -26.32
N HIS A 98 21.72 1.20 -26.96
CA HIS A 98 20.71 0.95 -28.00
C HIS A 98 19.29 0.99 -27.42
N VAL A 99 19.07 0.37 -26.25
CA VAL A 99 17.78 0.36 -25.56
C VAL A 99 17.35 1.79 -25.20
N ILE A 100 18.25 2.62 -24.67
CA ILE A 100 17.94 4.03 -24.35
C ILE A 100 17.49 4.78 -25.60
N THR A 101 18.22 4.63 -26.71
CA THR A 101 17.87 5.29 -27.98
C THR A 101 16.51 4.82 -28.51
N GLN A 102 16.25 3.50 -28.49
CA GLN A 102 14.97 2.95 -28.96
C GLN A 102 13.79 3.37 -28.07
N LEU A 103 13.96 3.41 -26.75
CA LEU A 103 12.93 3.88 -25.82
C LEU A 103 12.66 5.38 -25.98
N LYS A 104 13.69 6.21 -26.20
CA LYS A 104 13.51 7.64 -26.50
C LYS A 104 12.76 7.86 -27.83
N ALA A 105 13.02 7.04 -28.83
CA ALA A 105 12.32 7.09 -30.11
C ALA A 105 10.84 6.66 -30.01
N ASN A 106 10.50 5.80 -29.06
CA ASN A 106 9.14 5.26 -28.83
C ASN A 106 8.61 5.67 -27.44
N MET A 107 8.92 6.88 -26.98
CA MET A 107 8.66 7.31 -25.60
C MET A 107 7.17 7.51 -25.33
N TYR A 108 6.46 8.08 -26.30
CA TYR A 108 5.06 8.48 -26.17
C TYR A 108 4.20 7.63 -27.11
N SER A 109 3.30 6.83 -26.55
CA SER A 109 2.35 6.05 -27.32
C SER A 109 1.12 6.89 -27.68
N LEU A 110 0.62 6.72 -28.90
CA LEU A 110 -0.55 7.38 -29.48
C LEU A 110 -1.84 6.55 -29.27
N GLY A 111 -1.87 5.64 -28.31
CA GLY A 111 -3.06 4.83 -28.06
C GLY A 111 -4.04 5.49 -27.09
N PRO A 112 -5.32 5.07 -27.09
CA PRO A 112 -6.24 5.46 -26.03
C PRO A 112 -5.71 5.00 -24.65
N ASN A 113 -5.85 5.84 -23.64
CA ASN A 113 -5.36 5.62 -22.27
C ASN A 113 -3.85 5.34 -22.17
N ARG A 114 -3.05 5.70 -23.19
CA ARG A 114 -1.59 5.52 -23.21
C ARG A 114 -0.81 6.75 -22.73
N GLN A 115 -1.46 7.88 -22.54
CA GLN A 115 -0.83 9.08 -21.95
C GLN A 115 -0.25 8.82 -20.55
N HIS A 116 -0.79 7.83 -19.83
CA HIS A 116 -0.30 7.42 -18.51
C HIS A 116 1.02 6.63 -18.55
N ASP A 117 1.44 6.14 -19.72
CA ASP A 117 2.68 5.39 -19.90
C ASP A 117 3.90 6.31 -19.95
N SER A 118 3.74 7.55 -20.41
CA SER A 118 4.82 8.50 -20.65
C SER A 118 5.73 8.71 -19.44
N ARG A 119 5.17 8.84 -18.24
CA ARG A 119 5.96 9.00 -17.00
C ARG A 119 6.71 7.74 -16.61
N ARG A 120 6.13 6.57 -16.84
CA ARG A 120 6.76 5.27 -16.59
C ARG A 120 7.92 5.03 -17.56
N HIS A 121 7.74 5.39 -18.83
CA HIS A 121 8.81 5.37 -19.81
C HIS A 121 9.91 6.37 -19.47
N ALA A 122 9.56 7.58 -19.02
CA ALA A 122 10.52 8.57 -18.53
C ALA A 122 11.34 8.02 -17.35
N HIS A 123 10.70 7.35 -16.39
CA HIS A 123 11.36 6.69 -15.27
C HIS A 123 12.32 5.59 -15.73
N ILE A 124 11.85 4.69 -16.61
CA ILE A 124 12.71 3.65 -17.21
C ILE A 124 13.94 4.28 -17.87
N ILE A 125 13.76 5.32 -18.69
CA ILE A 125 14.87 6.00 -19.37
C ILE A 125 15.81 6.68 -18.35
N LYS A 126 15.27 7.31 -17.29
CA LYS A 126 16.05 7.92 -16.20
C LYS A 126 16.94 6.86 -15.55
N VAL A 127 16.37 5.75 -15.12
CA VAL A 127 17.08 4.65 -14.47
C VAL A 127 18.13 4.04 -15.39
N LEU A 128 17.82 3.78 -16.67
CA LEU A 128 18.79 3.26 -17.63
C LEU A 128 19.94 4.25 -17.90
N THR A 129 19.65 5.54 -17.90
CA THR A 129 20.67 6.60 -18.02
C THR A 129 21.57 6.59 -16.77
N LEU A 130 21.00 6.50 -15.57
CA LEU A 130 21.73 6.38 -14.31
C LEU A 130 22.57 5.08 -14.25
N LEU A 131 22.06 3.97 -14.78
CA LEU A 131 22.78 2.70 -14.87
C LEU A 131 24.03 2.78 -15.76
N SER A 132 24.23 3.85 -16.52
CA SER A 132 25.50 4.10 -17.23
C SER A 132 26.62 4.57 -16.28
N ASN A 133 26.30 4.94 -15.03
CA ASN A 133 27.27 5.27 -14.00
C ASN A 133 27.97 4.00 -13.47
N LYS A 134 29.30 4.00 -13.48
CA LYS A 134 30.13 2.89 -13.00
C LYS A 134 29.87 2.54 -11.54
N GLU A 135 29.60 3.51 -10.68
CA GLU A 135 29.36 3.27 -9.25
C GLU A 135 28.06 2.49 -9.02
N LEU A 136 26.99 2.84 -9.73
CA LEU A 136 25.70 2.15 -9.65
C LEU A 136 25.77 0.74 -10.26
N ILE A 137 26.53 0.55 -11.34
CA ILE A 137 26.83 -0.79 -11.87
C ILE A 137 27.55 -1.64 -10.82
N LEU A 138 28.54 -1.07 -10.13
CA LEU A 138 29.27 -1.77 -9.07
C LEU A 138 28.38 -2.12 -7.89
N LEU A 139 27.48 -1.22 -7.46
CA LEU A 139 26.48 -1.52 -6.44
C LEU A 139 25.58 -2.69 -6.85
N LEU A 140 25.01 -2.63 -8.06
CA LEU A 140 24.17 -3.71 -8.57
C LEU A 140 24.94 -5.05 -8.65
N LYS A 141 26.21 -5.02 -9.07
CA LYS A 141 27.06 -6.21 -9.15
C LYS A 141 27.37 -6.83 -7.78
N ARG A 142 27.42 -6.02 -6.72
CA ARG A 142 27.63 -6.50 -5.33
C ARG A 142 26.42 -7.25 -4.78
N ILE A 143 25.25 -7.08 -5.36
CA ILE A 143 24.06 -7.83 -4.97
C ILE A 143 24.18 -9.26 -5.52
N GLY A 144 24.22 -10.22 -4.59
CA GLY A 144 24.28 -11.66 -4.86
C GLY A 144 23.03 -12.37 -4.36
N LYS A 145 22.96 -13.68 -4.61
CA LYS A 145 21.81 -14.49 -4.20
C LYS A 145 21.59 -14.47 -2.67
N PRO A 146 20.33 -14.55 -2.20
CA PRO A 146 20.04 -14.70 -0.78
C PRO A 146 20.55 -16.05 -0.27
N HIS A 147 21.59 -16.06 0.55
CA HIS A 147 22.13 -17.31 1.11
C HIS A 147 21.41 -17.75 2.40
N ALA A 148 20.73 -16.82 3.08
CA ALA A 148 20.25 -17.00 4.44
C ALA A 148 18.71 -16.95 4.58
N HIS A 149 17.96 -16.72 3.50
CA HIS A 149 16.54 -16.35 3.60
C HIS A 149 15.66 -16.95 2.48
N PRO A 150 15.00 -18.10 2.72
CA PRO A 150 14.17 -18.76 1.70
C PRO A 150 13.01 -17.90 1.17
N GLN A 151 12.48 -17.00 1.99
CA GLN A 151 11.41 -16.09 1.55
C GLN A 151 11.94 -15.01 0.58
N ALA A 152 13.22 -14.64 0.67
CA ALA A 152 13.82 -13.71 -0.28
C ALA A 152 14.01 -14.37 -1.65
N ASP A 153 14.35 -15.67 -1.68
CA ASP A 153 14.35 -16.47 -2.90
C ASP A 153 12.96 -16.51 -3.54
N GLN A 154 11.91 -16.69 -2.72
CA GLN A 154 10.53 -16.69 -3.21
C GLN A 154 10.15 -15.34 -3.83
N ILE A 155 10.45 -14.21 -3.17
CA ILE A 155 10.21 -12.87 -3.72
C ILE A 155 10.94 -12.65 -5.06
N ILE A 156 12.15 -13.18 -5.22
CA ILE A 156 12.88 -13.12 -6.51
C ILE A 156 12.15 -13.94 -7.58
N ARG A 157 11.68 -15.16 -7.24
CA ARG A 157 10.87 -15.98 -8.16
C ARG A 157 9.62 -15.24 -8.60
N ASP A 158 8.91 -14.63 -7.66
CA ASP A 158 7.65 -13.96 -7.94
C ASP A 158 7.85 -12.68 -8.77
N THR A 159 8.93 -11.93 -8.48
CA THR A 159 9.31 -10.74 -9.27
C THR A 159 9.57 -11.08 -10.74
N LEU A 160 10.25 -12.21 -10.99
CA LEU A 160 10.65 -12.65 -12.32
C LEU A 160 9.69 -13.68 -12.95
N GLN A 161 8.65 -14.11 -12.22
CA GLN A 161 7.74 -15.21 -12.59
C GLN A 161 8.49 -16.51 -12.95
N LEU A 162 9.49 -16.87 -12.14
CA LEU A 162 10.24 -18.12 -12.31
C LEU A 162 9.42 -19.31 -11.81
N PRO A 163 9.54 -20.49 -12.45
CA PRO A 163 8.98 -21.73 -11.92
C PRO A 163 9.47 -22.02 -10.48
N GLN A 164 8.61 -22.65 -9.68
CA GLN A 164 8.90 -22.95 -8.27
C GLN A 164 10.17 -23.81 -8.07
N ASN A 165 10.51 -24.63 -9.07
CA ASN A 165 11.65 -25.55 -9.00
C ASN A 165 12.97 -24.92 -9.51
N THR A 166 12.96 -23.69 -10.04
CA THR A 166 14.16 -23.06 -10.64
C THR A 166 15.15 -22.64 -9.57
N THR A 167 16.42 -23.06 -9.55
CA THR A 167 17.37 -22.55 -8.56
C THR A 167 17.66 -21.05 -8.78
N VAL A 168 17.53 -20.23 -7.74
CA VAL A 168 17.83 -18.78 -7.80
C VAL A 168 19.35 -18.58 -7.87
N THR A 169 19.79 -17.69 -8.76
CA THR A 169 21.20 -17.38 -9.03
C THR A 169 21.46 -15.89 -8.85
N ASP A 170 22.72 -15.47 -8.75
CA ASP A 170 23.08 -14.05 -8.71
C ASP A 170 22.52 -13.26 -9.91
N ALA A 171 22.49 -13.89 -11.09
CA ALA A 171 21.90 -13.28 -12.28
C ALA A 171 20.39 -13.06 -12.12
N HIS A 172 19.65 -14.01 -11.54
CA HIS A 172 18.24 -13.84 -11.20
C HIS A 172 18.05 -12.72 -10.18
N THR A 173 18.87 -12.67 -9.13
CA THR A 173 18.76 -11.60 -8.12
C THR A 173 18.99 -10.22 -8.72
N ARG A 174 20.05 -10.05 -9.51
CA ARG A 174 20.34 -8.75 -10.17
C ARG A 174 19.25 -8.37 -11.18
N ARG A 175 18.68 -9.34 -11.91
CA ARG A 175 17.50 -9.13 -12.78
C ARG A 175 16.29 -8.66 -11.99
N ALA A 176 16.00 -9.27 -10.85
CA ALA A 176 14.89 -8.86 -9.99
C ALA A 176 15.10 -7.43 -9.44
N VAL A 177 16.31 -7.11 -8.98
CA VAL A 177 16.65 -5.75 -8.49
C VAL A 177 16.55 -4.71 -9.61
N LEU A 178 17.10 -4.98 -10.79
CA LEU A 178 16.99 -4.05 -11.91
C LEU A 178 15.53 -3.90 -12.37
N ALA A 179 14.76 -4.98 -12.40
CA ALA A 179 13.33 -4.91 -12.71
C ALA A 179 12.56 -4.08 -11.68
N ALA A 180 12.89 -4.20 -10.38
CA ALA A 180 12.32 -3.38 -9.32
C ALA A 180 12.67 -1.90 -9.51
N TRP A 181 13.94 -1.57 -9.77
CA TRP A 181 14.37 -0.18 -9.98
C TRP A 181 13.75 0.47 -11.23
N LEU A 182 13.60 -0.29 -12.32
CA LEU A 182 12.95 0.17 -13.56
C LEU A 182 11.43 0.31 -13.40
N CYS A 183 10.82 -0.40 -12.46
CA CYS A 183 9.38 -0.36 -12.21
C CYS A 183 8.99 0.94 -11.51
N PHE A 184 7.92 1.58 -11.96
CA PHE A 184 7.49 2.86 -11.43
C PHE A 184 6.65 2.65 -10.16
N LEU A 185 7.18 3.09 -9.02
CA LEU A 185 6.54 2.88 -7.72
C LEU A 185 5.26 3.72 -7.58
N ARG A 186 4.17 3.04 -7.21
CA ARG A 186 2.86 3.62 -6.94
C ARG A 186 2.16 2.90 -5.80
N GLN A 187 1.32 3.60 -5.05
CA GLN A 187 0.55 3.03 -3.95
C GLN A 187 -0.42 1.97 -4.47
N SER A 188 -0.44 0.81 -3.83
CA SER A 188 -1.40 -0.27 -4.11
C SER A 188 -2.25 -0.64 -2.89
N VAL A 189 -1.86 -0.21 -1.69
CA VAL A 189 -2.47 -0.58 -0.40
C VAL A 189 -2.39 0.62 0.54
N GLY A 190 -3.30 0.76 1.51
CA GLY A 190 -3.36 1.84 2.52
C GLY A 190 -2.07 2.04 3.34
N SER A 191 -1.10 2.72 2.74
CA SER A 191 0.26 2.97 3.26
C SER A 191 0.86 4.27 2.73
N CYS A 192 0.02 5.24 2.35
CA CYS A 192 0.44 6.49 1.72
C CYS A 192 1.57 7.21 2.47
N PHE A 193 1.56 7.16 3.82
CA PHE A 193 2.61 7.71 4.69
C PHE A 193 4.01 7.12 4.42
N ALA A 194 4.08 5.89 3.91
CA ALA A 194 5.31 5.20 3.53
C ALA A 194 5.56 5.26 2.02
N THR A 195 4.52 5.18 1.19
CA THR A 195 4.67 5.27 -0.27
C THR A 195 5.29 6.60 -0.69
N ALA A 196 4.86 7.73 -0.12
CA ALA A 196 5.41 9.04 -0.46
C ALA A 196 6.95 9.12 -0.27
N PRO A 197 7.51 8.85 0.94
CA PRO A 197 8.96 8.84 1.11
C PRO A 197 9.65 7.71 0.34
N ALA A 198 9.02 6.55 0.16
CA ALA A 198 9.57 5.46 -0.66
C ALA A 198 9.76 5.89 -2.13
N ILE A 199 8.81 6.64 -2.71
CA ILE A 199 8.96 7.19 -4.07
C ILE A 199 10.16 8.15 -4.14
N ILE A 200 10.37 9.02 -3.14
CA ILE A 200 11.55 9.90 -3.12
C ILE A 200 12.85 9.08 -3.11
N VAL A 201 12.96 8.07 -2.24
CA VAL A 201 14.16 7.22 -2.19
C VAL A 201 14.38 6.49 -3.52
N HIS A 202 13.32 5.89 -4.05
CA HIS A 202 13.37 5.09 -5.26
C HIS A 202 13.69 5.91 -6.52
N ASP A 203 13.04 7.07 -6.69
CA ASP A 203 13.15 7.88 -7.90
C ASP A 203 14.33 8.86 -7.84
N GLU A 204 14.69 9.36 -6.64
CA GLU A 204 15.67 10.45 -6.47
C GLU A 204 16.96 10.03 -5.76
N GLN A 205 17.01 8.89 -5.07
CA GLN A 205 18.16 8.44 -4.25
C GLN A 205 18.57 6.98 -4.57
N PRO A 206 18.99 6.69 -5.81
CA PRO A 206 19.20 5.31 -6.27
C PRO A 206 20.30 4.55 -5.50
N GLU A 207 21.32 5.25 -4.99
CA GLU A 207 22.37 4.63 -4.16
C GLU A 207 21.80 4.07 -2.86
N LEU A 208 20.91 4.82 -2.20
CA LEU A 208 20.24 4.38 -0.98
C LEU A 208 19.30 3.21 -1.28
N PHE A 209 18.49 3.31 -2.34
CA PHE A 209 17.60 2.24 -2.77
C PHE A 209 18.34 0.92 -3.05
N LEU A 210 19.43 0.97 -3.81
CA LEU A 210 20.22 -0.24 -4.11
C LEU A 210 20.94 -0.79 -2.87
N THR A 211 21.40 0.09 -1.97
CA THR A 211 22.00 -0.32 -0.69
C THR A 211 20.98 -1.04 0.19
N ASP A 212 19.75 -0.54 0.24
CA ASP A 212 18.65 -1.17 0.98
C ASP A 212 18.32 -2.56 0.44
N LEU A 213 18.22 -2.70 -0.88
CA LEU A 213 17.98 -4.00 -1.50
C LEU A 213 19.14 -4.97 -1.26
N GLN A 214 20.39 -4.48 -1.28
CA GLN A 214 21.54 -5.29 -0.91
C GLN A 214 21.45 -5.78 0.53
N GLU A 215 21.17 -4.87 1.47
CA GLU A 215 21.04 -5.18 2.90
C GLU A 215 19.90 -6.18 3.13
N LEU A 216 18.72 -5.94 2.55
CA LEU A 216 17.54 -6.80 2.65
C LEU A 216 17.79 -8.21 2.12
N LEU A 217 18.31 -8.33 0.91
CA LEU A 217 18.50 -9.63 0.27
C LEU A 217 19.64 -10.43 0.91
N THR A 218 20.65 -9.75 1.46
CA THR A 218 21.78 -10.40 2.13
C THR A 218 21.43 -10.82 3.56
N THR A 219 20.73 -9.96 4.30
CA THR A 219 20.53 -10.12 5.76
C THR A 219 19.11 -10.44 6.18
N GLY A 220 18.12 -10.31 5.29
CA GLY A 220 16.70 -10.49 5.59
C GLY A 220 16.09 -9.34 6.40
N ARG A 221 16.74 -8.18 6.50
CA ARG A 221 16.31 -7.03 7.30
C ARG A 221 16.91 -5.71 6.84
N LEU A 222 16.30 -4.61 7.27
CA LEU A 222 16.90 -3.27 7.23
C LEU A 222 17.21 -2.79 8.64
N LYS A 223 18.34 -2.11 8.79
CA LYS A 223 18.77 -1.51 10.05
C LYS A 223 18.96 0.00 9.95
N ARG A 224 18.48 0.72 10.96
CA ARG A 224 18.69 2.15 11.12
C ARG A 224 18.97 2.46 12.58
N THR A 225 19.99 3.28 12.83
CA THR A 225 20.31 3.77 14.18
C THR A 225 19.77 5.18 14.32
N PHE A 226 18.88 5.41 15.29
CA PHE A 226 18.28 6.71 15.56
C PHE A 226 18.09 6.86 17.07
N GLY A 227 18.40 8.03 17.62
CA GLY A 227 18.33 8.27 19.07
C GLY A 227 19.25 7.36 19.89
N GLY A 228 20.38 6.91 19.30
CA GLY A 228 21.30 5.95 19.93
C GLY A 228 20.82 4.49 19.95
N VAL A 229 19.63 4.19 19.41
CA VAL A 229 19.05 2.84 19.37
C VAL A 229 19.09 2.28 17.95
N GLU A 230 19.57 1.04 17.80
CA GLU A 230 19.49 0.31 16.53
C GLU A 230 18.10 -0.32 16.38
N TYR A 231 17.37 0.12 15.36
CA TYR A 231 16.10 -0.47 14.95
C TYR A 231 16.34 -1.38 13.75
N SER A 232 15.87 -2.62 13.86
CA SER A 232 15.96 -3.63 12.82
C SER A 232 14.55 -4.06 12.41
N VAL A 233 14.21 -3.98 11.13
CA VAL A 233 12.92 -4.43 10.60
C VAL A 233 13.12 -5.60 9.63
N PRO A 234 12.34 -6.69 9.72
CA PRO A 234 12.46 -7.84 8.84
C PRO A 234 11.97 -7.52 7.42
N LEU A 235 12.49 -8.23 6.42
CA LEU A 235 11.95 -8.21 5.06
C LEU A 235 10.45 -8.56 5.07
N SER A 236 9.62 -7.70 4.49
CA SER A 236 8.21 -8.01 4.28
C SER A 236 8.08 -9.16 3.29
N VAL A 237 7.47 -10.26 3.75
CA VAL A 237 7.15 -11.43 2.92
C VAL A 237 5.91 -11.23 2.05
N SER A 238 5.08 -10.24 2.42
CA SER A 238 3.91 -9.86 1.64
C SER A 238 4.23 -8.65 0.78
N TRP A 239 3.67 -8.64 -0.42
CA TRP A 239 3.58 -7.45 -1.28
C TRP A 239 2.13 -6.94 -1.41
N GLY A 240 1.30 -7.24 -0.41
CA GLY A 240 -0.03 -6.67 -0.23
C GLY A 240 -1.10 -7.35 -1.06
N ALA A 241 -2.37 -7.12 -0.71
CA ALA A 241 -3.51 -7.67 -1.42
C ALA A 241 -3.96 -6.79 -2.61
N GLY A 242 -3.87 -5.45 -2.49
CA GLY A 242 -4.17 -4.50 -3.57
C GLY A 242 -5.44 -4.81 -4.35
N ASP A 243 -5.32 -4.87 -5.69
CA ASP A 243 -6.42 -5.16 -6.62
C ASP A 243 -7.12 -6.51 -6.37
N LEU A 244 -6.50 -7.45 -5.63
CA LEU A 244 -7.12 -8.74 -5.29
C LEU A 244 -8.37 -8.57 -4.43
N ARG A 245 -8.36 -7.56 -3.54
CA ARG A 245 -9.47 -7.23 -2.63
C ARG A 245 -10.38 -6.13 -3.13
N LYS A 246 -10.05 -5.53 -4.28
CA LYS A 246 -10.89 -4.49 -4.91
C LYS A 246 -12.30 -5.04 -5.12
N THR A 247 -13.26 -4.36 -4.49
CA THR A 247 -14.65 -4.75 -4.59
C THR A 247 -15.21 -4.41 -5.97
N VAL A 248 -15.89 -5.37 -6.58
CA VAL A 248 -16.54 -5.24 -7.89
C VAL A 248 -17.99 -5.68 -7.80
N LEU A 249 -18.83 -5.05 -8.60
CA LEU A 249 -20.22 -5.43 -8.77
C LEU A 249 -20.35 -6.33 -10.01
N LEU A 250 -20.70 -7.60 -9.80
CA LEU A 250 -21.03 -8.53 -10.88
C LEU A 250 -22.51 -8.42 -11.20
N SER A 251 -22.86 -8.24 -12.48
CA SER A 251 -24.24 -8.26 -12.96
C SER A 251 -24.59 -9.63 -13.55
N LYS A 252 -25.79 -10.11 -13.27
CA LYS A 252 -26.31 -11.37 -13.82
C LYS A 252 -26.87 -11.26 -15.22
N ASP A 253 -27.32 -10.07 -15.62
CA ASP A 253 -28.09 -9.88 -16.86
C ASP A 253 -27.21 -9.71 -18.11
N GLY A 254 -25.88 -9.74 -17.96
CA GLY A 254 -24.93 -9.93 -19.08
C GLY A 254 -25.13 -8.97 -20.25
N ALA A 255 -25.53 -7.72 -19.99
CA ALA A 255 -25.67 -6.72 -21.04
C ALA A 255 -24.30 -6.17 -21.47
N ASP A 256 -24.20 -5.64 -22.68
CA ASP A 256 -22.98 -5.18 -23.38
C ASP A 256 -22.07 -4.17 -22.64
N ASN A 257 -22.45 -3.71 -21.43
CA ASN A 257 -21.70 -2.78 -20.59
C ASN A 257 -21.46 -3.27 -19.14
N ASP A 258 -21.82 -4.51 -18.81
CA ASP A 258 -21.53 -5.07 -17.50
C ASP A 258 -20.06 -5.51 -17.44
N ILE A 259 -19.37 -5.21 -16.33
CA ILE A 259 -17.98 -5.66 -16.11
C ILE A 259 -17.97 -7.18 -16.18
N ALA A 260 -17.54 -7.70 -17.33
CA ALA A 260 -17.46 -9.14 -17.55
C ALA A 260 -16.19 -9.64 -16.87
N PHE A 261 -16.29 -9.84 -15.55
CA PHE A 261 -15.18 -10.18 -14.66
C PHE A 261 -14.39 -11.41 -15.13
N TRP A 262 -15.04 -12.35 -15.82
CA TRP A 262 -14.41 -13.51 -16.45
C TRP A 262 -13.44 -13.20 -17.61
N TYR A 263 -13.45 -11.98 -18.16
CA TYR A 263 -12.44 -11.54 -19.14
C TYR A 263 -11.12 -11.10 -18.52
N SER A 264 -11.10 -10.95 -17.18
CA SER A 264 -9.96 -10.42 -16.43
C SER A 264 -8.69 -11.23 -16.68
N PRO A 265 -7.66 -10.62 -17.30
CA PRO A 265 -6.40 -11.32 -17.53
C PRO A 265 -5.78 -11.84 -16.23
N GLY A 266 -5.78 -11.05 -15.15
CA GLY A 266 -5.25 -11.47 -13.84
C GLY A 266 -5.95 -12.70 -13.29
N LEU A 267 -7.29 -12.77 -13.39
CA LEU A 267 -8.06 -13.92 -12.93
C LEU A 267 -7.73 -15.17 -13.75
N LEU A 268 -7.61 -15.04 -15.07
CA LEU A 268 -7.23 -16.17 -15.92
C LEU A 268 -5.83 -16.66 -15.60
N TYR A 269 -4.86 -15.77 -15.42
CA TYR A 269 -3.51 -16.14 -14.99
C TYR A 269 -3.51 -16.84 -13.62
N ALA A 270 -4.36 -16.40 -12.69
CA ALA A 270 -4.54 -17.04 -11.39
C ALA A 270 -5.04 -18.48 -11.53
N LEU A 271 -6.10 -18.70 -12.32
CA LEU A 271 -6.68 -20.02 -12.58
C LEU A 271 -5.74 -20.96 -13.36
N GLU A 272 -4.95 -20.42 -14.29
CA GLU A 272 -3.88 -21.15 -15.00
C GLU A 272 -2.77 -21.60 -14.06
N SER A 273 -2.43 -20.77 -13.06
CA SER A 273 -1.35 -21.10 -12.12
C SER A 273 -1.68 -22.31 -11.24
N VAL A 274 -2.96 -22.54 -10.96
CA VAL A 274 -3.49 -23.67 -10.18
C VAL A 274 -4.01 -24.81 -11.05
N ALA A 275 -3.77 -24.75 -12.37
CA ALA A 275 -4.17 -25.77 -13.34
C ALA A 275 -5.69 -26.04 -13.44
N LEU A 276 -6.51 -25.05 -13.09
CA LEU A 276 -7.97 -25.09 -13.35
C LEU A 276 -8.31 -24.72 -14.80
N ILE A 277 -7.43 -23.97 -15.45
CA ILE A 277 -7.49 -23.63 -16.87
C ILE A 277 -6.18 -24.07 -17.52
N ASP A 278 -6.29 -24.73 -18.67
CA ASP A 278 -5.12 -25.12 -19.45
C ASP A 278 -4.46 -23.87 -20.07
N LYS A 279 -3.13 -23.77 -19.92
CA LYS A 279 -2.33 -22.68 -20.46
C LYS A 279 -2.34 -22.66 -21.99
N GLU A 280 -2.51 -23.81 -22.63
CA GLU A 280 -2.50 -23.94 -24.10
C GLU A 280 -3.87 -23.70 -24.76
N ALA A 281 -4.94 -23.61 -23.97
CA ALA A 281 -6.29 -23.38 -24.49
C ALA A 281 -6.42 -22.03 -25.23
N GLN A 282 -7.36 -21.95 -26.18
CA GLN A 282 -7.63 -20.69 -26.88
C GLN A 282 -8.27 -19.66 -25.93
N GLY A 283 -8.04 -18.37 -26.20
CA GLY A 283 -8.52 -17.29 -25.32
C GLY A 283 -10.02 -17.30 -25.07
N LYS A 284 -10.85 -17.69 -26.06
CA LYS A 284 -12.31 -17.79 -25.90
C LYS A 284 -12.69 -18.94 -24.97
N ASP A 285 -12.03 -20.09 -25.10
CA ASP A 285 -12.30 -21.27 -24.26
C ASP A 285 -11.92 -20.99 -22.81
N LYS A 286 -10.78 -20.30 -22.59
CA LYS A 286 -10.35 -19.85 -21.26
C LYS A 286 -11.41 -18.99 -20.58
N VAL A 287 -11.96 -18.01 -21.31
CA VAL A 287 -12.97 -17.09 -20.79
C VAL A 287 -14.28 -17.82 -20.49
N SER A 288 -14.73 -18.71 -21.38
CA SER A 288 -15.95 -19.50 -21.17
C SER A 288 -15.82 -20.45 -19.97
N LEU A 289 -14.65 -21.09 -19.80
CA LEU A 289 -14.38 -21.94 -18.65
C LEU A 289 -14.36 -21.13 -17.36
N ALA A 290 -13.69 -19.97 -17.34
CA ALA A 290 -13.67 -19.06 -16.19
C ALA A 290 -15.08 -18.61 -15.81
N GLN A 291 -15.90 -18.20 -16.77
CA GLN A 291 -17.30 -17.85 -16.55
C GLN A 291 -18.06 -18.99 -15.88
N SER A 292 -17.94 -20.22 -16.41
CA SER A 292 -18.63 -21.39 -15.85
C SER A 292 -18.20 -21.73 -14.42
N LEU A 293 -16.93 -21.52 -14.08
CA LEU A 293 -16.41 -21.74 -12.72
C LEU A 293 -16.96 -20.71 -11.73
N ILE A 294 -17.03 -19.44 -12.14
CA ILE A 294 -17.59 -18.36 -11.32
C ILE A 294 -19.09 -18.59 -11.12
N GLU A 295 -19.86 -18.83 -12.18
CA GLU A 295 -21.31 -19.06 -12.10
C GLU A 295 -21.66 -20.20 -11.13
N LYS A 296 -20.92 -21.31 -11.18
CA LYS A 296 -21.09 -22.43 -10.25
C LYS A 296 -20.71 -22.09 -8.80
N SER A 297 -19.79 -21.15 -8.61
CA SER A 297 -19.23 -20.78 -7.31
C SER A 297 -20.14 -19.90 -6.45
N PHE A 298 -21.14 -19.26 -7.05
CA PHE A 298 -22.08 -18.37 -6.34
C PHE A 298 -23.49 -18.95 -6.39
N PRO A 299 -23.96 -19.65 -5.33
CA PRO A 299 -25.33 -20.17 -5.25
C PRO A 299 -26.39 -19.06 -5.35
N GLU A 300 -26.04 -17.88 -4.82
CA GLU A 300 -26.78 -16.61 -4.90
C GLU A 300 -27.08 -16.21 -6.35
N TRP A 301 -26.37 -16.77 -7.34
CA TRP A 301 -26.69 -16.58 -8.76
C TRP A 301 -28.12 -17.07 -9.09
N ASN A 302 -28.62 -18.07 -8.37
CA ASN A 302 -29.97 -18.59 -8.51
C ASN A 302 -31.06 -17.76 -7.77
N ASP A 303 -30.66 -16.80 -6.92
CA ASP A 303 -31.61 -15.92 -6.21
C ASP A 303 -32.04 -14.73 -7.06
N ARG A 304 -33.18 -14.09 -6.73
CA ARG A 304 -33.77 -12.94 -7.46
C ARG A 304 -32.92 -11.64 -7.45
N HIS A 305 -31.72 -11.64 -6.88
CA HIS A 305 -30.85 -10.47 -6.85
C HIS A 305 -30.14 -10.28 -8.20
N PRO A 306 -30.19 -9.09 -8.84
CA PRO A 306 -29.57 -8.87 -10.16
C PRO A 306 -28.04 -8.72 -10.13
N TYR A 307 -27.43 -8.53 -8.95
CA TYR A 307 -25.99 -8.30 -8.81
C TYR A 307 -25.39 -9.04 -7.61
N VAL A 308 -24.07 -9.31 -7.67
CA VAL A 308 -23.26 -9.88 -6.59
C VAL A 308 -22.06 -8.95 -6.33
N LEU A 309 -21.92 -8.46 -5.09
CA LEU A 309 -20.75 -7.70 -4.66
C LEU A 309 -19.64 -8.68 -4.24
N THR A 310 -18.47 -8.63 -4.88
CA THR A 310 -17.39 -9.57 -4.59
C THR A 310 -16.00 -8.97 -4.87
N SER A 311 -14.94 -9.76 -4.71
CA SER A 311 -13.56 -9.41 -5.04
C SER A 311 -12.87 -10.59 -5.74
N ALA A 312 -11.70 -10.38 -6.34
CA ALA A 312 -10.94 -11.49 -6.94
C ALA A 312 -10.50 -12.53 -5.90
N GLU A 313 -10.17 -12.12 -4.68
CA GLU A 313 -9.87 -13.02 -3.56
C GLU A 313 -11.06 -13.94 -3.25
N GLU A 314 -12.25 -13.37 -3.07
CA GLU A 314 -13.47 -14.12 -2.74
C GLU A 314 -13.88 -15.08 -3.86
N VAL A 315 -13.77 -14.64 -5.12
CA VAL A 315 -14.03 -15.50 -6.29
C VAL A 315 -13.08 -16.70 -6.30
N LEU A 316 -11.77 -16.46 -6.14
CA LEU A 316 -10.77 -17.54 -6.12
C LEU A 316 -11.00 -18.49 -4.94
N LYS A 317 -11.31 -17.95 -3.76
CA LYS A 317 -11.62 -18.71 -2.55
C LYS A 317 -12.79 -19.67 -2.79
N LYS A 318 -13.92 -19.17 -3.31
CA LYS A 318 -15.11 -20.00 -3.59
C LYS A 318 -14.84 -21.07 -4.66
N ILE A 319 -14.15 -20.72 -5.75
CA ILE A 319 -13.78 -21.68 -6.81
C ILE A 319 -12.92 -22.82 -6.24
N LEU A 320 -11.89 -22.48 -5.45
CA LEU A 320 -10.96 -23.48 -4.90
C LEU A 320 -11.61 -24.35 -3.83
N MET A 321 -12.52 -23.81 -3.02
CA MET A 321 -13.30 -24.59 -2.06
C MET A 321 -14.17 -25.65 -2.77
N GLN A 322 -14.84 -25.26 -3.86
CA GLN A 322 -15.62 -26.19 -4.68
C GLN A 322 -14.74 -27.26 -5.33
N HIS A 323 -13.57 -26.87 -5.86
CA HIS A 323 -12.63 -27.80 -6.49
C HIS A 323 -12.05 -28.83 -5.50
N GLN A 324 -11.80 -28.43 -4.25
CA GLN A 324 -11.28 -29.32 -3.20
C GLN A 324 -12.39 -30.05 -2.43
N HIS A 325 -13.66 -29.80 -2.76
CA HIS A 325 -14.83 -30.34 -2.06
C HIS A 325 -14.83 -30.07 -0.54
N ILE A 326 -14.45 -28.86 -0.14
CA ILE A 326 -14.40 -28.41 1.26
C ILE A 326 -15.35 -27.25 1.52
N THR A 327 -15.83 -27.13 2.77
CA THR A 327 -16.71 -26.06 3.24
C THR A 327 -15.94 -25.02 4.07
N GLN A 328 -16.56 -23.87 4.35
CA GLN A 328 -15.93 -22.86 5.23
C GLN A 328 -15.72 -23.43 6.64
N GLN A 329 -16.66 -24.23 7.12
CA GLN A 329 -16.53 -24.93 8.41
C GLN A 329 -15.32 -25.87 8.43
N ASP A 330 -15.03 -26.59 7.34
CA ASP A 330 -13.86 -27.47 7.28
C ASP A 330 -12.54 -26.67 7.41
N LEU A 331 -12.48 -25.47 6.84
CA LEU A 331 -11.34 -24.57 6.96
C LEU A 331 -11.20 -24.00 8.37
N ASP A 332 -12.32 -23.63 8.98
CA ASP A 332 -12.36 -23.13 10.36
C ASP A 332 -11.91 -24.25 11.32
N ASP A 333 -12.42 -25.48 11.17
CA ASP A 333 -12.02 -26.65 11.95
C ASP A 333 -10.53 -26.98 11.77
N TYR A 334 -9.98 -26.81 10.56
CA TYR A 334 -8.55 -27.00 10.30
C TYR A 334 -7.69 -25.94 11.00
N ALA A 335 -8.13 -24.68 11.01
CA ALA A 335 -7.42 -23.58 11.67
C ALA A 335 -7.36 -23.74 13.20
N HIS A 336 -8.38 -24.34 13.81
CA HIS A 336 -8.45 -24.59 15.27
C HIS A 336 -7.78 -25.89 15.71
N ARG A 337 -7.16 -26.67 14.80
CA ARG A 337 -6.43 -27.88 15.21
C ARG A 337 -5.17 -27.48 15.97
N PRO A 338 -4.90 -28.09 17.15
CA PRO A 338 -3.66 -27.86 17.86
C PRO A 338 -2.50 -28.27 16.94
N GLN A 339 -1.72 -27.29 16.48
CA GLN A 339 -0.50 -27.54 15.74
C GLN A 339 0.47 -28.20 16.73
N GLY A 340 0.52 -29.54 16.74
CA GLY A 340 1.57 -30.27 17.45
C GLY A 340 2.92 -29.72 17.02
N MET A 341 3.84 -29.55 17.98
CA MET A 341 5.17 -28.93 17.82
C MET A 341 5.85 -29.30 16.49
N ILE A 342 5.64 -28.46 15.46
CA ILE A 342 6.37 -28.52 14.20
C ILE A 342 6.90 -27.11 13.98
N HIS A 343 8.22 -26.98 14.06
CA HIS A 343 8.95 -25.76 13.74
C HIS A 343 8.50 -25.23 12.36
N THR A 344 7.82 -24.10 12.34
CA THR A 344 7.34 -23.36 11.17
C THR A 344 8.47 -22.83 10.26
N SER A 345 9.72 -23.14 10.57
CA SER A 345 10.92 -22.75 9.80
C SER A 345 11.26 -23.71 8.65
N LEU A 346 10.52 -24.80 8.45
CA LEU A 346 10.86 -25.87 7.48
C LEU A 346 9.72 -26.30 6.53
N LEU A 347 8.74 -25.43 6.25
CA LEU A 347 7.73 -25.72 5.22
C LEU A 347 8.14 -25.24 3.82
N ILE A 348 9.33 -25.66 3.38
CA ILE A 348 9.67 -25.82 1.95
C ILE A 348 10.20 -27.24 1.69
N GLN A 349 9.72 -28.23 2.45
CA GLN A 349 9.95 -29.63 2.11
C GLN A 349 8.63 -30.36 1.90
N VAL A 350 8.45 -30.74 0.64
CA VAL A 350 7.48 -31.66 0.09
C VAL A 350 7.38 -32.90 0.98
N SER A 351 6.24 -33.11 1.64
CA SER A 351 5.84 -34.47 2.00
C SER A 351 5.55 -35.22 0.69
N PRO A 352 6.16 -36.37 0.43
CA PRO A 352 5.93 -37.11 -0.80
C PRO A 352 4.46 -37.49 -0.88
N VAL A 353 3.87 -37.23 -2.05
CA VAL A 353 2.52 -37.64 -2.45
C VAL A 353 2.41 -39.15 -2.25
N GLY A 354 1.84 -39.53 -1.10
CA GLY A 354 1.51 -40.90 -0.76
C GLY A 354 0.09 -41.18 -1.23
N SER A 355 -0.04 -42.07 -2.20
CA SER A 355 -1.30 -42.59 -2.75
C SER A 355 -2.25 -43.10 -1.66
N GLY A 356 -3.24 -42.29 -1.31
CA GLY A 356 -4.40 -42.67 -0.49
C GLY A 356 -5.36 -41.48 -0.48
N MET A 357 -6.65 -41.69 -0.69
CA MET A 357 -7.65 -40.62 -0.70
C MET A 357 -7.54 -39.78 0.57
N GLY A 358 -7.00 -38.56 0.42
CA GLY A 358 -6.64 -37.66 1.49
C GLY A 358 -7.84 -37.21 2.30
N GLY A 359 -7.72 -37.26 3.63
CA GLY A 359 -8.75 -36.75 4.53
C GLY A 359 -8.95 -35.23 4.37
N LYS A 360 -10.07 -34.71 4.89
CA LYS A 360 -10.42 -33.27 4.83
C LYS A 360 -9.29 -32.31 5.23
N GLY A 361 -8.38 -32.72 6.11
CA GLY A 361 -7.22 -31.90 6.52
C GLY A 361 -6.16 -31.71 5.42
N GLU A 362 -5.91 -32.72 4.58
CA GLU A 362 -4.98 -32.60 3.44
C GLU A 362 -5.57 -31.73 2.34
N ALA A 363 -6.89 -31.83 2.12
CA ALA A 363 -7.62 -30.95 1.22
C ALA A 363 -7.55 -29.48 1.68
N CYS A 364 -7.70 -29.21 2.98
CA CYS A 364 -7.55 -27.86 3.55
C CYS A 364 -6.11 -27.33 3.39
N ALA A 365 -5.09 -28.14 3.65
CA ALA A 365 -3.68 -27.74 3.45
C ALA A 365 -3.39 -27.43 1.97
N THR A 366 -3.88 -28.27 1.06
CA THR A 366 -3.76 -28.08 -0.39
C THR A 366 -4.50 -26.81 -0.84
N PHE A 367 -5.68 -26.55 -0.29
CA PHE A 367 -6.45 -25.34 -0.56
C PHE A 367 -5.66 -24.07 -0.25
N TYR A 368 -5.05 -23.95 0.95
CA TYR A 368 -4.28 -22.75 1.30
C TYR A 368 -3.08 -22.53 0.37
N ASN A 369 -2.38 -23.61 0.00
CA ASN A 369 -1.27 -23.53 -0.96
C ASN A 369 -1.73 -23.08 -2.36
N LEU A 370 -2.87 -23.60 -2.84
CA LEU A 370 -3.44 -23.20 -4.13
C LEU A 370 -3.95 -21.76 -4.10
N LEU A 371 -4.58 -21.32 -3.00
CA LEU A 371 -5.07 -19.96 -2.85
C LEU A 371 -3.91 -18.96 -2.84
N GLU A 372 -2.83 -19.24 -2.12
CA GLU A 372 -1.63 -18.40 -2.12
C GLU A 372 -1.01 -18.32 -3.52
N LYS A 373 -0.88 -19.45 -4.21
CA LYS A 373 -0.35 -19.51 -5.58
C LYS A 373 -1.19 -18.69 -6.58
N ALA A 374 -2.51 -18.88 -6.55
CA ALA A 374 -3.44 -18.13 -7.41
C ALA A 374 -3.41 -16.63 -7.11
N SER A 375 -3.40 -16.26 -5.83
CA SER A 375 -3.33 -14.87 -5.38
C SER A 375 -2.03 -14.19 -5.83
N ASN A 376 -0.90 -14.89 -5.70
CA ASN A 376 0.40 -14.37 -6.13
C ASN A 376 0.49 -14.23 -7.65
N ALA A 377 -0.08 -15.17 -8.42
CA ALA A 377 -0.15 -15.08 -9.88
C ALA A 377 -1.01 -13.89 -10.36
N PHE A 378 -2.13 -13.62 -9.70
CA PHE A 378 -2.97 -12.45 -9.98
C PHE A 378 -2.20 -11.14 -9.75
N LYS A 379 -1.56 -11.00 -8.58
CA LYS A 379 -0.82 -9.80 -8.17
C LYS A 379 0.41 -9.53 -9.03
N ALA A 380 1.18 -10.58 -9.36
CA ALA A 380 2.44 -10.48 -10.10
C ALA A 380 2.30 -9.97 -11.55
N LEU A 381 1.06 -9.80 -12.02
CA LEU A 381 0.76 -9.17 -13.31
C LEU A 381 0.89 -7.65 -13.25
N ALA A 382 0.46 -7.02 -12.15
CA ALA A 382 0.39 -5.56 -12.00
C ALA A 382 1.42 -4.99 -10.99
N ASP A 383 1.89 -5.81 -10.04
CA ASP A 383 2.84 -5.40 -9.01
C ASP A 383 4.22 -6.05 -9.18
N ASN A 384 5.27 -5.32 -8.80
CA ASN A 384 6.62 -5.86 -8.66
C ASN A 384 6.85 -6.30 -7.21
N ALA A 385 6.91 -7.61 -6.99
CA ALA A 385 7.01 -8.23 -5.66
C ALA A 385 8.18 -7.69 -4.82
N LEU A 386 9.39 -7.59 -5.37
CA LEU A 386 10.56 -7.10 -4.64
C LEU A 386 10.44 -5.61 -4.29
N LEU A 387 9.97 -4.79 -5.22
CA LEU A 387 9.79 -3.35 -4.99
C LEU A 387 8.77 -3.10 -3.87
N LYS A 388 7.66 -3.85 -3.88
CA LYS A 388 6.61 -3.78 -2.86
C LYS A 388 7.04 -4.34 -1.50
N ALA A 389 7.77 -5.44 -1.50
CA ALA A 389 8.37 -5.98 -0.28
C ALA A 389 9.32 -4.94 0.37
N TRP A 390 10.13 -4.24 -0.42
CA TRP A 390 10.98 -3.15 0.08
C TRP A 390 10.15 -1.97 0.62
N GLU A 391 9.14 -1.49 -0.11
CA GLU A 391 8.23 -0.42 0.32
C GLU A 391 7.60 -0.73 1.68
N PHE A 392 7.08 -1.95 1.87
CA PHE A 392 6.43 -2.35 3.12
C PHE A 392 7.41 -2.65 4.25
N THR A 393 8.64 -3.04 3.92
CA THR A 393 9.71 -3.11 4.92
C THR A 393 10.08 -1.71 5.41
N LEU A 394 10.16 -0.73 4.49
CA LEU A 394 10.37 0.68 4.83
C LEU A 394 9.22 1.20 5.71
N ALA A 395 7.97 0.87 5.38
CA ALA A 395 6.80 1.27 6.16
C ALA A 395 6.87 0.84 7.63
N SER A 396 7.53 -0.28 7.94
CA SER A 396 7.69 -0.77 9.33
C SER A 396 8.50 0.18 10.22
N PHE A 397 9.26 1.12 9.65
CA PHE A 397 9.97 2.15 10.42
C PHE A 397 9.06 3.27 10.96
N SER A 398 7.78 3.34 10.57
CA SER A 398 6.85 4.35 11.13
C SER A 398 6.41 4.05 12.56
N GLU A 399 6.62 2.83 13.03
CA GLU A 399 6.19 2.33 14.35
C GLU A 399 7.25 2.54 15.44
N THR A 400 8.40 3.16 15.14
CA THR A 400 9.51 3.30 16.11
C THR A 400 9.27 4.32 17.24
N LYS A 401 8.01 4.73 17.51
CA LYS A 401 7.69 5.48 18.73
C LYS A 401 7.83 4.52 19.90
N SER A 402 8.83 4.71 20.75
CA SER A 402 9.02 3.94 21.99
C SER A 402 7.77 3.85 22.88
N GLU A 403 6.82 4.78 22.71
CA GLU A 403 5.55 4.83 23.45
C GLU A 403 4.42 4.01 22.81
N PHE A 404 4.37 3.89 21.48
CA PHE A 404 3.22 3.29 20.78
C PHE A 404 3.28 1.75 20.80
N THR A 405 4.47 1.16 20.61
CA THR A 405 4.71 -0.29 20.75
C THR A 405 4.51 -0.78 22.17
N ARG A 406 4.80 0.08 23.15
CA ARG A 406 4.44 -0.16 24.56
C ARG A 406 2.93 -0.16 24.71
N TRP A 407 2.23 0.78 24.09
CA TRP A 407 0.81 0.98 24.33
C TRP A 407 -0.05 -0.25 23.98
N ASN A 408 0.12 -0.89 22.84
CA ASN A 408 -0.74 -2.02 22.44
C ASN A 408 -0.44 -3.31 23.18
N LEU A 409 0.81 -3.79 23.12
CA LEU A 409 1.19 -5.00 23.83
C LEU A 409 0.90 -4.84 25.33
N TYR A 410 1.27 -3.72 25.96
CA TYR A 410 1.14 -3.56 27.42
C TYR A 410 -0.31 -3.41 27.85
N SER A 411 -1.13 -2.67 27.09
CA SER A 411 -2.57 -2.60 27.35
C SER A 411 -3.21 -3.99 27.28
N SER A 412 -2.78 -4.82 26.33
CA SER A 412 -3.30 -6.18 26.23
C SER A 412 -2.88 -7.08 27.39
N LEU A 413 -1.66 -6.90 27.94
CA LEU A 413 -1.13 -7.72 29.03
C LEU A 413 -1.74 -7.37 30.39
N GLY A 414 -2.07 -6.09 30.63
CA GLY A 414 -2.57 -5.61 31.92
C GLY A 414 -1.55 -5.83 33.03
N LEU A 415 -0.45 -5.08 32.99
CA LEU A 415 0.68 -5.23 33.92
C LEU A 415 0.41 -4.59 35.30
N GLY A 416 -0.65 -3.80 35.46
CA GLY A 416 -1.04 -3.23 36.75
C GLY A 416 -1.71 -4.25 37.67
N PRO A 417 -1.59 -4.10 38.99
CA PRO A 417 -2.28 -4.96 39.96
C PRO A 417 -3.82 -4.79 39.90
N ASP A 418 -4.30 -3.62 39.48
CA ASP A 418 -5.72 -3.28 39.39
C ASP A 418 -6.36 -3.61 38.02
N ASP A 419 -5.57 -4.15 37.06
CA ASP A 419 -6.06 -4.50 35.73
C ASP A 419 -6.78 -5.87 35.77
N PRO A 420 -8.13 -5.91 35.68
CA PRO A 420 -8.86 -7.16 35.88
C PRO A 420 -8.52 -8.19 34.79
N GLY A 421 -8.22 -9.42 35.20
CA GLY A 421 -7.82 -10.52 34.31
C GLY A 421 -6.43 -10.34 33.68
N GLY A 422 -5.67 -9.33 34.06
CA GLY A 422 -4.31 -9.06 33.57
C GLY A 422 -3.23 -9.91 34.24
N ILE A 423 -2.02 -9.88 33.68
CA ILE A 423 -0.85 -10.57 34.24
C ILE A 423 -0.43 -9.91 35.57
N GLY A 424 -0.55 -8.59 35.69
CA GLY A 424 -0.23 -7.85 36.91
C GLY A 424 -1.07 -8.29 38.10
N GLN A 425 -2.38 -8.42 37.93
CA GLN A 425 -3.28 -8.92 38.96
C GLN A 425 -2.94 -10.37 39.38
N CYS A 426 -2.67 -11.25 38.40
CA CYS A 426 -2.25 -12.62 38.67
C CYS A 426 -0.95 -12.66 39.49
N LEU A 427 0.08 -11.93 39.04
CA LEU A 427 1.38 -11.84 39.70
C LEU A 427 1.23 -11.29 41.13
N PHE A 428 0.46 -10.23 41.31
CA PHE A 428 0.22 -9.61 42.62
C PHE A 428 -0.45 -10.60 43.58
N ASN A 429 -1.47 -11.35 43.12
CA ASN A 429 -2.16 -12.33 43.95
C ASN A 429 -1.24 -13.48 44.40
N VAL A 430 -0.43 -14.02 43.48
CA VAL A 430 0.53 -15.09 43.79
C VAL A 430 1.61 -14.61 44.77
N LEU A 431 2.17 -13.41 44.53
CA LEU A 431 3.17 -12.83 45.42
C LEU A 431 2.61 -12.49 46.80
N LYS A 432 1.38 -11.95 46.86
CA LYS A 432 0.69 -11.69 48.13
C LYS A 432 0.48 -12.96 48.93
N GLN A 433 0.05 -14.05 48.28
CA GLN A 433 -0.12 -15.34 48.95
C GLN A 433 1.21 -15.88 49.51
N LYS A 434 2.30 -15.83 48.72
CA LYS A 434 3.65 -16.25 49.17
C LYS A 434 4.20 -15.34 50.28
N LEU A 435 3.94 -14.03 50.20
CA LEU A 435 4.30 -13.06 51.23
C LEU A 435 3.55 -13.33 52.54
N ASP A 436 2.25 -13.57 52.49
CA ASP A 436 1.43 -13.88 53.67
C ASP A 436 1.88 -15.20 54.33
N GLN A 437 2.18 -16.24 53.54
CA GLN A 437 2.76 -17.50 54.03
C GLN A 437 4.12 -17.29 54.70
N THR A 438 4.97 -16.45 54.12
CA THR A 438 6.31 -16.16 54.66
C THR A 438 6.20 -15.33 55.94
N ASN A 439 5.31 -14.33 55.98
CA ASN A 439 5.03 -13.52 57.16
C ASN A 439 4.46 -14.37 58.31
N GLN A 440 3.59 -15.34 58.00
CA GLN A 440 3.10 -16.27 59.02
C GLN A 440 4.26 -17.12 59.58
N LYS A 441 5.10 -17.67 58.70
CA LYS A 441 6.29 -18.44 59.10
C LYS A 441 7.27 -17.61 59.94
N VAL A 442 7.45 -16.33 59.62
CA VAL A 442 8.25 -15.38 60.41
C VAL A 442 7.65 -15.21 61.80
N LYS A 443 6.33 -15.05 61.92
CA LYS A 443 5.65 -14.95 63.23
C LYS A 443 5.82 -16.22 64.06
N ASP A 444 5.65 -17.39 63.44
CA ASP A 444 5.79 -18.67 64.12
C ASP A 444 7.23 -18.87 64.61
N LEU A 445 8.23 -18.60 63.77
CA LEU A 445 9.66 -18.65 64.12
C LEU A 445 10.04 -17.61 65.17
N GLN A 446 9.41 -16.44 65.18
CA GLN A 446 9.62 -15.41 66.20
C GLN A 446 9.11 -15.88 67.56
N ILE A 447 7.95 -16.56 67.62
CA ILE A 447 7.42 -17.16 68.85
C ILE A 447 8.38 -18.23 69.37
N GLU A 448 8.86 -19.13 68.51
CA GLU A 448 9.82 -20.18 68.89
C GLU A 448 11.16 -19.58 69.35
N TYR A 449 11.65 -18.55 68.66
CA TYR A 449 12.85 -17.80 69.04
C TYR A 449 12.70 -17.18 70.44
N GLU A 450 11.56 -16.55 70.75
CA GLU A 450 11.29 -15.95 72.06
C GLU A 450 11.20 -17.00 73.17
N GLN A 451 10.63 -18.17 72.90
CA GLN A 451 10.57 -19.29 73.84
C GLN A 451 11.96 -19.86 74.15
N VAL A 452 12.80 -20.06 73.13
CA VAL A 452 14.18 -20.53 73.30
C VAL A 452 15.03 -19.48 74.02
N TYR A 453 14.85 -18.19 73.71
CA TYR A 453 15.52 -17.09 74.39
C TYR A 453 15.14 -16.99 75.88
N ALA A 454 13.86 -17.16 76.22
CA ALA A 454 13.39 -17.19 77.60
C ALA A 454 13.99 -18.37 78.38
N HIS A 455 14.07 -19.56 77.77
CA HIS A 455 14.74 -20.72 78.36
C HIS A 455 16.24 -20.49 78.56
N LEU A 456 16.93 -19.88 77.59
CA LEU A 456 18.32 -19.47 77.70
C LEU A 456 18.54 -18.54 78.88
N LYS A 457 17.71 -17.50 79.05
CA LYS A 457 17.78 -16.58 80.19
C LYS A 457 17.55 -17.27 81.54
N MET A 458 16.65 -18.26 81.58
CA MET A 458 16.42 -19.08 82.77
C MET A 458 17.65 -19.95 83.10
N LEU A 459 18.28 -20.57 82.08
CA LEU A 459 19.50 -21.37 82.24
C LEU A 459 20.71 -20.50 82.64
N GLU A 460 20.87 -19.29 82.09
CA GLU A 460 21.89 -18.31 82.52
C GLU A 460 21.71 -17.92 83.98
N SER A 461 20.47 -17.68 84.42
CA SER A 461 20.16 -17.39 85.82
C SER A 461 20.51 -18.56 86.73
N ARG A 462 20.20 -19.81 86.33
CA ARG A 462 20.59 -21.02 87.07
C ARG A 462 22.10 -21.21 87.13
N MET A 463 22.82 -21.00 86.03
CA MET A 463 24.28 -21.07 85.99
C MET A 463 24.96 -20.06 86.94
N ARG A 464 24.34 -18.89 87.17
CA ARG A 464 24.85 -17.88 88.12
C ARG A 464 24.67 -18.26 89.60
N HIS A 465 23.79 -19.20 89.92
CA HIS A 465 23.45 -19.59 91.31
C HIS A 465 23.92 -21.00 91.68
N THR A 466 24.65 -21.70 90.81
CA THR A 466 25.08 -23.10 91.05
C THR A 466 26.58 -23.16 91.32
N ASP A 467 26.96 -23.53 92.56
CA ASP A 467 28.35 -23.78 92.93
C ASP A 467 28.77 -25.23 92.58
N LYS A 468 29.88 -25.36 91.85
CA LYS A 468 30.73 -26.56 91.63
C LYS A 468 30.01 -27.92 91.53
N ASP A 469 29.40 -28.18 90.38
CA ASP A 469 29.36 -29.46 89.62
C ASP A 469 28.09 -29.56 88.78
N SER A 470 28.13 -29.02 87.56
CA SER A 470 27.02 -29.19 86.61
C SER A 470 27.49 -29.14 85.17
N SER A 471 28.37 -30.07 84.80
CA SER A 471 28.71 -30.38 83.40
C SER A 471 27.46 -30.52 82.52
N TRP A 472 26.35 -31.02 83.09
CA TRP A 472 25.08 -31.17 82.36
C TRP A 472 24.38 -29.84 82.04
N VAL A 473 24.39 -28.84 82.96
CA VAL A 473 23.80 -27.51 82.71
C VAL A 473 24.60 -26.76 81.66
N GLN A 474 25.93 -26.92 81.65
CA GLN A 474 26.77 -26.38 80.58
C GLN A 474 26.50 -27.03 79.22
N ALA A 475 26.33 -28.36 79.17
CA ALA A 475 26.00 -29.07 77.94
C ALA A 475 24.60 -28.69 77.42
N GLU A 476 23.62 -28.55 78.31
CA GLU A 476 22.26 -28.13 77.99
C GLU A 476 22.20 -26.65 77.54
N TYR A 477 22.95 -25.77 78.20
CA TYR A 477 23.13 -24.38 77.77
C TYR A 477 23.75 -24.31 76.37
N GLN A 478 24.84 -25.04 76.12
CA GLN A 478 25.50 -25.04 74.82
C GLN A 478 24.59 -25.59 73.71
N SER A 479 23.78 -26.63 74.01
CA SER A 479 22.77 -27.15 73.10
C SER A 479 21.71 -26.10 72.76
N LYS A 480 21.18 -25.40 73.77
CA LYS A 480 20.18 -24.35 73.57
C LYS A 480 20.73 -23.08 72.92
N VAL A 481 22.01 -22.75 73.11
CA VAL A 481 22.72 -21.69 72.36
C VAL A 481 22.79 -22.05 70.87
N ASN A 482 23.15 -23.29 70.54
CA ASN A 482 23.18 -23.73 69.14
C ASN A 482 21.79 -23.70 68.51
N GLU A 483 20.76 -24.14 69.26
CA GLU A 483 19.36 -24.09 68.83
C GLU A 483 18.87 -22.65 68.64
N PHE A 484 19.23 -21.74 69.55
CA PHE A 484 18.94 -20.30 69.44
C PHE A 484 19.56 -19.68 68.19
N HIS A 485 20.84 -19.91 67.93
CA HIS A 485 21.50 -19.40 66.72
C HIS A 485 20.91 -20.01 65.45
N THR A 486 20.46 -21.27 65.50
CA THR A 486 19.77 -21.91 64.37
C THR A 486 18.43 -21.22 64.10
N PHE A 487 17.61 -20.98 65.13
CA PHE A 487 16.34 -20.26 64.98
C PHE A 487 16.54 -18.80 64.58
N GLU A 488 17.55 -18.12 65.11
CA GLU A 488 17.93 -16.76 64.71
C GLU A 488 18.29 -16.72 63.23
N GLU A 489 19.12 -17.65 62.75
CA GLU A 489 19.52 -17.73 61.35
C GLU A 489 18.31 -18.04 60.44
N VAL A 490 17.46 -19.00 60.81
CA VAL A 490 16.27 -19.38 60.03
C VAL A 490 15.24 -18.25 60.01
N ARG A 491 15.03 -17.56 61.13
CA ARG A 491 14.15 -16.38 61.22
C ARG A 491 14.68 -15.23 60.38
N ASN A 492 15.97 -14.91 60.47
CA ASN A 492 16.58 -13.84 59.68
C ASN A 492 16.52 -14.17 58.18
N LYS A 493 16.70 -15.44 57.79
CA LYS A 493 16.46 -15.91 56.40
C LYS A 493 15.01 -15.73 55.97
N ALA A 494 14.03 -16.03 56.83
CA ALA A 494 12.61 -15.85 56.53
C ALA A 494 12.21 -14.37 56.41
N HIS A 495 12.74 -13.49 57.27
CA HIS A 495 12.57 -12.04 57.17
C HIS A 495 13.13 -11.48 55.86
N ALA A 496 14.37 -11.87 55.51
CA ALA A 496 14.98 -11.47 54.24
C ALA A 496 14.16 -11.96 53.04
N LYS A 497 13.55 -13.16 53.12
CA LYS A 497 12.67 -13.71 52.08
C LYS A 497 11.35 -12.92 51.97
N ALA A 498 10.76 -12.49 53.08
CA ALA A 498 9.55 -11.65 53.08
C ALA A 498 9.81 -10.26 52.47
N GLU A 499 10.94 -9.64 52.80
CA GLU A 499 11.35 -8.35 52.24
C GLU A 499 11.59 -8.44 50.72
N LEU A 500 12.17 -9.55 50.25
CA LEU A 500 12.32 -9.83 48.83
C LEU A 500 10.96 -9.94 48.13
N PHE A 501 10.00 -10.71 48.68
CA PHE A 501 8.66 -10.82 48.07
C PHE A 501 7.91 -9.50 48.01
N ALA A 502 8.08 -8.62 48.99
CA ALA A 502 7.46 -7.30 48.99
C ALA A 502 7.93 -6.42 47.80
N ASN A 503 9.19 -6.56 47.39
CA ASN A 503 9.77 -5.79 46.29
C ASN A 503 9.78 -6.56 44.94
N LEU A 504 9.44 -7.85 44.95
CA LEU A 504 9.59 -8.73 43.78
C LEU A 504 8.67 -8.33 42.63
N PHE A 505 7.48 -7.79 42.91
CA PHE A 505 6.55 -7.33 41.88
C PHE A 505 7.18 -6.26 40.99
N ASP A 506 7.66 -5.16 41.58
CA ASP A 506 8.25 -4.04 40.84
C ASP A 506 9.53 -4.46 40.11
N MET A 507 10.34 -5.33 40.73
CA MET A 507 11.54 -5.88 40.09
C MET A 507 11.20 -6.70 38.84
N LEU A 508 10.20 -7.60 38.92
CA LEU A 508 9.78 -8.44 37.79
C LEU A 508 9.18 -7.59 36.67
N ILE A 509 8.28 -6.66 36.98
CA ILE A 509 7.67 -5.79 35.97
C ILE A 509 8.72 -4.93 35.27
N THR A 510 9.65 -4.34 36.02
CA THR A 510 10.76 -3.56 35.45
C THR A 510 11.65 -4.41 34.56
N LYS A 511 11.92 -5.67 34.94
CA LYS A 511 12.72 -6.57 34.11
C LYS A 511 11.99 -7.01 32.84
N TYR A 512 10.72 -7.38 32.94
CA TYR A 512 9.91 -7.73 31.78
C TYR A 512 9.80 -6.56 30.80
N ASP A 513 9.63 -5.33 31.29
CA ASP A 513 9.64 -4.11 30.46
C ASP A 513 10.95 -3.95 29.65
N GLN A 514 12.09 -4.34 30.21
CA GLN A 514 13.37 -4.33 29.50
C GLN A 514 13.50 -5.47 28.46
N LEU A 515 12.88 -6.62 28.72
CA LEU A 515 12.97 -7.81 27.87
C LEU A 515 11.96 -7.82 26.72
N PHE A 516 10.78 -7.21 26.87
CA PHE A 516 9.75 -7.20 25.83
C PHE A 516 10.28 -6.75 24.46
N PRO A 517 11.06 -5.65 24.32
CA PRO A 517 11.59 -5.24 23.01
C PRO A 517 12.56 -6.25 22.37
N MET A 518 13.19 -7.12 23.16
CA MET A 518 14.08 -8.18 22.66
C MET A 518 13.31 -9.39 22.13
N TYR A 519 12.09 -9.60 22.60
CA TYR A 519 11.25 -10.74 22.25
C TYR A 519 10.06 -10.41 21.35
N PHE A 520 9.60 -9.16 21.34
CA PHE A 520 8.46 -8.71 20.57
C PHE A 520 8.80 -7.46 19.76
N GLN A 521 8.13 -7.32 18.62
CA GLN A 521 8.19 -6.11 17.80
C GLN A 521 7.00 -6.04 16.87
N GLU A 522 6.46 -4.84 16.70
CA GLU A 522 5.42 -4.57 15.72
C GLU A 522 6.05 -4.23 14.38
N VAL A 523 5.44 -4.72 13.31
CA VAL A 523 5.83 -4.43 11.93
C VAL A 523 4.60 -4.11 11.11
N TYR A 524 4.79 -3.32 10.06
CA TYR A 524 3.72 -3.03 9.12
C TYR A 524 3.30 -4.33 8.41
N ASP A 525 1.98 -4.52 8.27
CA ASP A 525 1.38 -5.65 7.56
C ASP A 525 0.38 -5.14 6.52
N ALA A 526 0.80 -5.14 5.26
CA ALA A 526 0.00 -4.69 4.12
C ALA A 526 -1.28 -5.53 3.90
N ASP A 527 -1.41 -6.70 4.53
CA ASP A 527 -2.60 -7.52 4.39
C ASP A 527 -3.67 -7.20 5.45
N LEU A 528 -3.39 -6.34 6.42
CA LEU A 528 -4.36 -5.84 7.41
C LEU A 528 -5.06 -4.58 6.90
N HIS A 529 -6.39 -4.60 6.89
CA HIS A 529 -7.25 -3.45 6.54
C HIS A 529 -8.43 -3.38 7.51
N GLU A 530 -8.97 -2.18 7.73
CA GLU A 530 -10.25 -2.02 8.43
C GLU A 530 -11.40 -2.56 7.60
N VAL A 531 -12.32 -3.29 8.25
CA VAL A 531 -13.48 -3.95 7.63
C VAL A 531 -14.47 -2.95 7.01
N THR A 532 -14.37 -1.67 7.35
CA THR A 532 -15.37 -0.62 7.05
C THR A 532 -14.96 0.37 5.97
N VAL A 533 -13.74 0.29 5.43
CA VAL A 533 -13.16 1.34 4.59
C VAL A 533 -13.10 0.87 3.14
N GLY A 534 -13.57 1.71 2.20
CA GLY A 534 -13.55 1.38 0.77
C GLY A 534 -12.12 1.26 0.21
N PRO A 535 -11.91 0.60 -0.94
CA PRO A 535 -10.57 0.37 -1.50
C PRO A 535 -9.78 1.64 -1.89
N TYR A 536 -10.45 2.80 -1.95
CA TYR A 536 -9.85 4.11 -2.22
C TYR A 536 -9.95 5.08 -1.06
N ASP A 537 -10.54 4.66 0.06
CA ASP A 537 -10.53 5.44 1.28
C ASP A 537 -9.22 5.16 2.02
N ASP A 538 -8.56 6.22 2.47
CA ASP A 538 -7.28 6.17 3.18
C ASP A 538 -7.43 5.34 4.46
N SER A 539 -7.15 4.04 4.36
CA SER A 539 -7.24 3.12 5.48
C SER A 539 -6.06 3.35 6.44
N PRO A 540 -6.30 3.37 7.77
CA PRO A 540 -5.21 3.40 8.73
C PRO A 540 -4.28 2.20 8.55
N ALA A 541 -2.99 2.42 8.83
CA ALA A 541 -1.94 1.46 8.54
C ALA A 541 -2.07 0.22 9.44
N GLY A 542 -2.08 -0.96 8.84
CA GLY A 542 -2.12 -2.22 9.58
C GLY A 542 -0.77 -2.59 10.17
N PHE A 543 -0.74 -2.92 11.47
CA PHE A 543 0.45 -3.40 12.17
C PHE A 543 0.18 -4.75 12.82
N ARG A 544 1.22 -5.59 12.87
CA ARG A 544 1.17 -6.92 13.45
C ARG A 544 2.35 -7.15 14.39
N LEU A 545 2.06 -7.80 15.51
CA LEU A 545 3.07 -8.24 16.47
C LEU A 545 3.86 -9.45 15.95
N LEU A 546 5.17 -9.38 16.06
CA LEU A 546 6.11 -10.48 15.84
C LEU A 546 6.67 -10.98 17.16
N TYR A 547 6.91 -12.28 17.23
CA TYR A 547 7.71 -12.90 18.28
C TYR A 547 9.11 -13.28 17.76
N LYS A 548 10.15 -12.76 18.42
CA LYS A 548 11.57 -12.84 18.03
C LYS A 548 12.30 -14.05 18.61
N HIS A 549 11.69 -14.75 19.58
CA HIS A 549 12.32 -15.87 20.30
C HIS A 549 13.65 -15.50 21.00
N GLY A 550 13.88 -14.23 21.32
CA GLY A 550 15.14 -13.72 21.87
C GLY A 550 16.30 -13.68 20.87
N ARG A 551 16.02 -13.82 19.56
CA ARG A 551 17.04 -13.94 18.51
C ARG A 551 17.18 -12.67 17.70
N GLY A 552 18.43 -12.30 17.39
CA GLY A 552 18.71 -11.18 16.50
C GLY A 552 18.48 -11.47 15.01
N ASN A 553 18.28 -12.73 14.60
CA ASN A 553 18.06 -13.11 13.20
C ASN A 553 16.56 -13.02 12.84
N THR A 554 16.22 -12.09 11.96
CA THR A 554 14.85 -11.79 11.52
C THR A 554 14.18 -12.94 10.76
N ALA A 555 14.94 -13.79 10.09
CA ALA A 555 14.41 -14.94 9.35
C ALA A 555 13.69 -15.97 10.24
N GLN A 556 13.94 -15.90 11.55
CA GLN A 556 13.40 -16.83 12.55
C GLN A 556 12.27 -16.22 13.38
N TRP A 557 11.91 -14.96 13.10
CA TRP A 557 10.81 -14.29 13.78
C TRP A 557 9.46 -14.79 13.24
N SER A 558 8.49 -14.94 14.12
CA SER A 558 7.16 -15.45 13.78
C SER A 558 6.09 -14.37 13.89
N LYS A 559 5.31 -14.19 12.83
CA LYS A 559 4.10 -13.35 12.82
C LYS A 559 3.03 -13.98 13.69
N ILE A 560 2.37 -13.19 14.54
CA ILE A 560 1.24 -13.64 15.34
C ILE A 560 -0.06 -13.31 14.59
N LYS A 561 -0.82 -14.35 14.24
CA LYS A 561 -2.05 -14.27 13.44
C LYS A 561 -3.30 -14.63 14.23
N THR A 562 -3.18 -15.56 15.16
CA THR A 562 -4.32 -16.13 15.89
C THR A 562 -4.19 -15.88 17.40
N PRO A 563 -5.30 -16.01 18.16
CA PRO A 563 -5.24 -15.97 19.62
C PRO A 563 -4.32 -17.04 20.20
N ASP A 564 -4.31 -18.25 19.61
CA ASP A 564 -3.48 -19.36 20.08
C ASP A 564 -1.98 -19.08 19.88
N GLU A 565 -1.60 -18.51 18.74
CA GLU A 565 -0.21 -18.09 18.48
C GLU A 565 0.22 -16.98 19.45
N PHE A 566 -0.68 -16.09 19.86
CA PHE A 566 -0.40 -15.04 20.84
C PHE A 566 -0.15 -15.63 22.23
N VAL A 567 -1.01 -16.55 22.68
CA VAL A 567 -0.87 -17.27 23.95
C VAL A 567 0.42 -18.10 23.98
N ASP A 568 0.73 -18.80 22.89
CA ASP A 568 1.95 -19.61 22.76
C ASP A 568 3.21 -18.74 22.79
N ALA A 569 3.21 -17.60 22.09
CA ALA A 569 4.33 -16.65 22.12
C ALA A 569 4.57 -16.08 23.53
N LEU A 570 3.51 -15.69 24.25
CA LEU A 570 3.61 -15.22 25.63
C LEU A 570 4.07 -16.32 26.59
N SER A 571 3.54 -17.53 26.46
CA SER A 571 3.96 -18.69 27.28
C SER A 571 5.45 -18.96 27.09
N LYS A 572 5.92 -18.99 25.83
CA LYS A 572 7.34 -19.19 25.49
C LYS A 572 8.22 -18.06 26.00
N PHE A 573 7.74 -16.81 25.94
CA PHE A 573 8.44 -15.66 26.51
C PHE A 573 8.74 -15.88 27.99
N PHE A 574 7.71 -16.06 28.83
CA PHE A 574 7.89 -16.21 30.27
C PHE A 574 8.80 -17.39 30.66
N ILE A 575 8.66 -18.53 29.97
CA ILE A 575 9.54 -19.69 30.17
C ILE A 575 10.99 -19.37 29.76
N SER A 576 11.19 -18.73 28.60
CA SER A 576 12.54 -18.44 28.10
C SER A 576 13.30 -17.42 28.93
N THR A 577 12.60 -16.47 29.54
CA THR A 577 13.18 -15.40 30.36
C THR A 577 13.49 -15.84 31.79
N GLU A 578 13.05 -17.02 32.22
CA GLU A 578 13.30 -17.56 33.57
C GLU A 578 14.77 -17.49 33.93
N SER A 579 15.65 -18.01 33.05
CA SER A 579 17.09 -18.02 33.28
C SER A 579 17.72 -16.62 33.38
N GLU A 580 17.16 -15.62 32.69
CA GLU A 580 17.65 -14.24 32.74
C GLU A 580 17.19 -13.49 33.99
N ILE A 581 16.03 -13.88 34.53
CA ILE A 581 15.49 -13.36 35.79
C ILE A 581 16.20 -14.02 36.98
N ASP A 582 16.51 -15.31 36.88
CA ASP A 582 17.31 -16.07 37.85
C ASP A 582 18.69 -15.44 38.11
N ALA A 583 19.25 -14.78 37.09
CA ALA A 583 20.55 -14.10 37.15
C ALA A 583 20.50 -12.73 37.84
N LEU A 584 19.33 -12.24 38.25
CA LEU A 584 19.21 -10.96 38.97
C LEU A 584 19.74 -11.08 40.41
N ALA A 585 20.56 -10.11 40.80
CA ALA A 585 21.07 -9.99 42.17
C ALA A 585 19.90 -9.92 43.17
N GLY A 586 19.84 -10.89 44.09
CA GLY A 586 18.78 -11.01 45.11
C GLY A 586 17.75 -12.11 44.85
N VAL A 587 17.61 -12.59 43.61
CA VAL A 587 16.63 -13.65 43.24
C VAL A 587 17.19 -15.06 43.47
N GLU A 588 18.51 -15.21 43.64
CA GLU A 588 19.20 -16.49 43.87
C GLU A 588 18.64 -17.32 45.04
N LYS A 589 18.02 -16.66 46.04
CA LYS A 589 17.46 -17.29 47.24
C LYS A 589 16.01 -17.78 47.07
N ILE A 590 15.38 -17.56 45.90
CA ILE A 590 13.94 -17.78 45.65
C ILE A 590 13.69 -18.61 44.37
N LYS A 591 14.70 -19.29 43.82
CA LYS A 591 14.60 -20.05 42.55
C LYS A 591 13.38 -20.98 42.42
N GLU A 592 13.11 -21.79 43.45
CA GLU A 592 11.96 -22.71 43.44
C GLU A 592 10.62 -21.95 43.37
N ASP A 593 10.48 -20.84 44.10
CA ASP A 593 9.26 -20.04 44.06
C ASP A 593 9.15 -19.22 42.75
N LEU A 594 10.26 -18.91 42.07
CA LEU A 594 10.22 -18.25 40.77
C LEU A 594 9.60 -19.15 39.70
N SER A 595 9.99 -20.43 39.66
CA SER A 595 9.38 -21.43 38.78
C SER A 595 7.87 -21.57 39.04
N ASP A 596 7.44 -21.55 40.30
CA ASP A 596 6.01 -21.54 40.66
C ASP A 596 5.29 -20.30 40.12
N ILE A 597 5.90 -19.11 40.25
CA ILE A 597 5.34 -17.85 39.76
C ILE A 597 5.20 -17.87 38.23
N ILE A 598 6.23 -18.32 37.51
CA ILE A 598 6.21 -18.42 36.04
C ILE A 598 5.18 -19.44 35.57
N THR A 599 5.04 -20.56 36.30
CA THR A 599 4.00 -21.56 36.03
C THR A 599 2.59 -20.98 36.22
N ALA A 600 2.37 -20.19 37.27
CA ALA A 600 1.10 -19.51 37.50
C ALA A 600 0.78 -18.50 36.38
N ILE A 601 1.76 -17.69 35.96
CA ILE A 601 1.60 -16.76 34.82
C ILE A 601 1.27 -17.53 33.54
N THR A 602 2.01 -18.58 33.23
CA THR A 602 1.82 -19.37 32.00
C THR A 602 0.44 -20.04 31.98
N THR A 603 -0.02 -20.52 33.13
CA THR A 603 -1.36 -21.10 33.28
C THR A 603 -2.44 -20.04 33.08
N HIS A 604 -2.26 -18.84 33.64
CA HIS A 604 -3.18 -17.71 33.49
C HIS A 604 -3.26 -17.22 32.04
N VAL A 605 -2.12 -17.08 31.36
CA VAL A 605 -2.05 -16.65 29.95
C VAL A 605 -2.79 -17.62 29.01
N ARG A 606 -2.84 -18.91 29.36
CA ARG A 606 -3.60 -19.94 28.62
C ARG A 606 -5.10 -19.96 28.94
N SER A 607 -5.56 -19.17 29.90
CA SER A 607 -6.97 -19.11 30.27
C SER A 607 -7.79 -18.31 29.26
N LYS A 608 -9.07 -18.70 29.11
CA LYS A 608 -10.05 -17.94 28.32
C LYS A 608 -10.27 -16.53 28.91
N GLU A 609 -10.22 -16.42 30.24
CA GLU A 609 -10.38 -15.17 30.98
C GLU A 609 -9.31 -14.13 30.62
N PHE A 610 -8.04 -14.54 30.52
CA PHE A 610 -6.97 -13.64 30.11
C PHE A 610 -7.19 -13.07 28.71
N LEU A 611 -7.53 -13.93 27.74
CA LEU A 611 -7.75 -13.51 26.35
C LEU A 611 -8.97 -12.58 26.21
N GLU A 612 -10.10 -12.91 26.83
CA GLU A 612 -11.30 -12.06 26.77
C GLU A 612 -11.07 -10.71 27.44
N SER A 613 -10.42 -10.69 28.60
CA SER A 613 -10.08 -9.45 29.30
C SER A 613 -9.05 -8.61 28.53
N ALA A 614 -8.14 -9.23 27.76
CA ALA A 614 -7.22 -8.50 26.89
C ALA A 614 -7.97 -7.69 25.83
N PHE A 615 -9.03 -8.25 25.21
CA PHE A 615 -9.86 -7.50 24.26
C PHE A 615 -10.59 -6.32 24.92
N TYR A 616 -11.11 -6.48 26.15
CA TYR A 616 -11.74 -5.39 26.87
C TYR A 616 -10.76 -4.27 27.25
N ARG A 617 -9.53 -4.64 27.67
CA ARG A 617 -8.47 -3.66 27.94
C ARG A 617 -8.07 -2.91 26.68
N MET A 618 -7.93 -3.60 25.55
CA MET A 618 -7.66 -2.96 24.25
C MET A 618 -8.79 -2.01 23.86
N ALA A 619 -10.06 -2.43 24.01
CA ALA A 619 -11.19 -1.58 23.68
C ALA A 619 -11.21 -0.27 24.50
N LYS A 620 -10.89 -0.38 25.81
CA LYS A 620 -10.75 0.76 26.72
C LYS A 620 -9.56 1.65 26.35
N ALA A 621 -8.40 1.08 26.04
CA ALA A 621 -7.20 1.84 25.67
C ALA A 621 -7.43 2.68 24.41
N HIS A 622 -8.11 2.13 23.41
CA HIS A 622 -8.37 2.79 22.12
C HIS A 622 -9.68 3.57 22.05
N ASN A 623 -10.43 3.69 23.14
CA ASN A 623 -11.77 4.31 23.17
C ASN A 623 -12.74 3.72 22.13
N THR A 624 -12.65 2.41 21.89
CA THR A 624 -13.57 1.68 20.99
C THR A 624 -14.63 0.91 21.80
N PRO A 625 -15.83 0.67 21.24
CA PRO A 625 -16.88 -0.06 21.92
C PRO A 625 -16.46 -1.51 22.23
N ALA A 626 -16.66 -1.95 23.47
CA ALA A 626 -16.41 -3.32 23.88
C ALA A 626 -17.45 -4.28 23.27
N ILE A 627 -16.98 -5.36 22.64
CA ILE A 627 -17.84 -6.37 22.01
C ILE A 627 -18.02 -7.54 22.99
N ALA A 628 -19.27 -7.93 23.23
CA ALA A 628 -19.59 -9.10 24.05
C ALA A 628 -19.08 -10.40 23.38
N HIS A 629 -18.51 -11.31 24.18
CA HIS A 629 -17.92 -12.58 23.72
C HIS A 629 -16.92 -12.38 22.56
N PRO A 630 -15.78 -11.71 22.82
CA PRO A 630 -14.86 -11.27 21.77
C PRO A 630 -14.24 -12.43 20.97
N LEU A 631 -14.03 -13.60 21.61
CA LEU A 631 -13.48 -14.78 20.94
C LEU A 631 -14.41 -15.38 19.87
N GLU A 632 -15.73 -15.21 20.03
CA GLU A 632 -16.74 -15.67 19.06
C GLU A 632 -17.00 -14.63 17.96
N ASN A 633 -16.53 -13.39 18.15
CA ASN A 633 -16.80 -12.25 17.28
C ASN A 633 -15.51 -11.56 16.80
N LEU A 634 -14.43 -12.32 16.60
CA LEU A 634 -13.10 -11.80 16.20
C LEU A 634 -13.11 -11.00 14.89
N ASN A 635 -14.07 -11.24 14.00
CA ASN A 635 -14.26 -10.51 12.74
C ASN A 635 -14.86 -9.11 12.93
N LYS A 636 -15.53 -8.85 14.05
CA LYS A 636 -16.13 -7.54 14.39
C LYS A 636 -15.17 -6.64 15.17
N ILE A 637 -14.08 -7.20 15.69
CA ILE A 637 -13.08 -6.48 16.49
C ILE A 637 -12.01 -5.89 15.57
N ALA A 638 -11.98 -4.56 15.47
CA ALA A 638 -10.98 -3.84 14.68
C ALA A 638 -9.57 -3.94 15.29
N ILE A 639 -9.47 -3.86 16.62
CA ILE A 639 -8.19 -3.77 17.34
C ILE A 639 -7.99 -5.02 18.19
N LYS A 640 -7.02 -5.85 17.79
CA LYS A 640 -6.65 -7.11 18.45
C LYS A 640 -5.29 -6.96 19.14
N PRO A 641 -5.00 -7.71 20.21
CA PRO A 641 -3.71 -7.65 20.90
C PRO A 641 -2.47 -7.83 20.00
N TRP A 642 -2.60 -8.61 18.92
CA TRP A 642 -1.52 -8.91 17.98
C TRP A 642 -1.65 -8.23 16.61
N ALA A 643 -2.77 -7.55 16.34
CA ALA A 643 -3.05 -6.95 15.04
C ALA A 643 -4.03 -5.77 15.18
N TYR A 644 -3.64 -4.61 14.68
CA TYR A 644 -4.43 -3.40 14.80
C TYR A 644 -4.14 -2.46 13.62
N THR A 645 -4.99 -1.46 13.44
CA THR A 645 -4.77 -0.35 12.51
C THR A 645 -4.40 0.91 13.30
N SER A 646 -3.38 1.65 12.85
CA SER A 646 -2.99 2.92 13.47
C SER A 646 -2.55 3.96 12.45
N GLY A 647 -2.57 5.22 12.89
CA GLY A 647 -2.03 6.35 12.14
C GLY A 647 -0.51 6.41 12.25
N GLY A 648 0.20 5.49 11.61
CA GLY A 648 1.64 5.65 11.36
C GLY A 648 1.89 7.02 10.72
N THR A 649 2.76 7.84 11.30
CA THR A 649 2.98 9.21 10.80
C THR A 649 4.22 9.30 9.92
N MET A 650 4.10 10.04 8.82
CA MET A 650 5.22 10.29 7.91
C MET A 650 6.42 10.92 8.63
N GLY A 651 6.20 11.82 9.59
CA GLY A 651 7.26 12.41 10.40
C GLY A 651 8.06 11.39 11.23
N THR A 652 7.41 10.36 11.79
CA THR A 652 8.12 9.30 12.54
C THR A 652 8.97 8.47 11.59
N LEU A 653 8.38 8.06 10.46
CA LEU A 653 9.07 7.29 9.44
C LEU A 653 10.30 8.01 8.89
N VAL A 654 10.16 9.29 8.55
CA VAL A 654 11.27 10.11 8.05
C VAL A 654 12.38 10.22 9.10
N SER A 655 12.02 10.42 10.37
CA SER A 655 13.02 10.53 11.45
C SER A 655 13.80 9.24 11.63
N SER A 656 13.12 8.10 11.70
CA SER A 656 13.74 6.79 11.94
C SER A 656 14.52 6.29 10.73
N TYR A 657 13.96 6.41 9.53
CA TYR A 657 14.57 5.92 8.30
C TYR A 657 15.81 6.74 7.90
N TYR A 658 15.74 8.08 7.99
CA TYR A 658 16.88 8.97 7.70
C TYR A 658 17.77 9.24 8.92
N ARG A 659 17.57 8.54 10.04
CA ARG A 659 18.43 8.58 11.24
C ARG A 659 18.56 9.98 11.86
N ARG A 660 17.47 10.75 11.88
CA ARG A 660 17.45 12.13 12.36
C ARG A 660 17.07 12.24 13.82
N GLU A 661 17.93 12.79 14.68
CA GLU A 661 17.64 13.01 16.11
C GLU A 661 16.35 13.82 16.38
N GLN A 662 16.02 14.76 15.50
CA GLN A 662 14.85 15.64 15.62
C GLN A 662 13.80 15.30 14.56
N LYS A 663 12.52 15.47 14.92
CA LYS A 663 11.42 15.39 13.96
C LYS A 663 11.66 16.37 12.80
N PRO A 664 11.35 15.99 11.56
CA PRO A 664 11.50 16.87 10.42
C PRO A 664 10.59 18.11 10.55
N THR A 665 11.04 19.20 9.96
CA THR A 665 10.39 20.51 9.98
C THR A 665 9.11 20.48 9.15
N GLU A 666 7.98 20.66 9.82
CA GLU A 666 6.64 20.67 9.22
C GLU A 666 5.99 22.04 9.39
N VAL A 667 5.39 22.55 8.32
CA VAL A 667 4.50 23.71 8.35
C VAL A 667 3.09 23.22 8.07
N ALA A 668 2.20 23.34 9.07
CA ALA A 668 0.83 22.86 8.97
C ALA A 668 -0.20 24.00 9.10
N ARG A 669 -1.32 23.87 8.40
CA ARG A 669 -2.41 24.85 8.41
C ARG A 669 -3.78 24.18 8.22
N TRP A 670 -4.74 24.63 9.00
CA TRP A 670 -6.16 24.39 8.76
C TRP A 670 -6.71 25.39 7.72
N VAL A 671 -7.66 24.94 6.89
CA VAL A 671 -8.17 25.71 5.75
C VAL A 671 -9.70 25.71 5.73
N GLU A 672 -10.29 26.86 5.35
CA GLU A 672 -11.74 27.03 5.28
C GLU A 672 -12.32 26.80 3.88
N ASN A 673 -11.49 26.94 2.84
CA ASN A 673 -11.90 26.82 1.44
C ASN A 673 -10.71 26.42 0.53
N PRO A 674 -10.95 25.94 -0.71
CA PRO A 674 -9.88 25.58 -1.65
C PRO A 674 -8.92 26.72 -1.99
N MET A 675 -9.38 27.98 -1.99
CA MET A 675 -8.53 29.14 -2.26
C MET A 675 -7.49 29.33 -1.14
N GLU A 676 -7.90 29.23 0.12
CA GLU A 676 -6.97 29.32 1.25
C GLU A 676 -5.91 28.22 1.22
N LEU A 677 -6.29 27.01 0.84
CA LEU A 677 -5.36 25.91 0.66
C LEU A 677 -4.32 26.23 -0.43
N PHE A 678 -4.78 26.75 -1.56
CA PHE A 678 -3.89 27.12 -2.65
C PHE A 678 -2.93 28.26 -2.25
N VAL A 679 -3.45 29.30 -1.58
CA VAL A 679 -2.63 30.40 -1.03
C VAL A 679 -1.61 29.88 -0.02
N PHE A 680 -2.01 28.97 0.89
CA PHE A 680 -1.12 28.37 1.87
C PHE A 680 0.08 27.69 1.22
N PHE A 681 -0.12 26.89 0.18
CA PHE A 681 0.99 26.22 -0.51
C PHE A 681 1.93 27.23 -1.17
N VAL A 682 1.38 28.19 -1.90
CA VAL A 682 2.16 29.19 -2.62
C VAL A 682 2.97 30.06 -1.65
N ASP A 683 2.36 30.56 -0.58
CA ASP A 683 3.03 31.39 0.42
C ASP A 683 4.10 30.63 1.20
N THR A 684 3.89 29.33 1.43
CA THR A 684 4.90 28.49 2.10
C THR A 684 6.11 28.29 1.20
N LEU A 685 5.91 28.03 -0.10
CA LEU A 685 7.02 27.90 -1.07
C LEU A 685 7.78 29.22 -1.24
N LYS A 686 7.10 30.37 -1.25
CA LYS A 686 7.73 31.71 -1.30
C LYS A 686 8.68 31.98 -0.13
N LYS A 687 8.44 31.36 1.03
CA LYS A 687 9.26 31.53 2.25
C LYS A 687 10.48 30.62 2.30
N ILE A 688 10.55 29.57 1.47
CA ILE A 688 11.68 28.64 1.46
C ILE A 688 12.89 29.33 0.81
N PRO A 689 14.10 29.24 1.40
CA PRO A 689 15.30 29.85 0.83
C PRO A 689 15.57 29.39 -0.60
N TYR A 690 15.96 30.33 -1.48
CA TYR A 690 16.21 30.06 -2.91
C TYR A 690 17.17 28.88 -3.15
N LYS A 691 18.23 28.77 -2.32
CA LYS A 691 19.20 27.67 -2.41
C LYS A 691 18.56 26.29 -2.24
N SER A 692 17.55 26.17 -1.39
CA SER A 692 16.79 24.93 -1.20
C SER A 692 15.81 24.66 -2.34
N MET A 693 15.39 25.71 -3.06
CA MET A 693 14.46 25.62 -4.20
C MET A 693 15.15 25.40 -5.55
N GLU A 694 16.45 25.69 -5.65
CA GLU A 694 17.24 25.63 -6.90
C GLU A 694 17.12 24.26 -7.60
N ASP A 695 17.16 23.18 -6.83
CA ASP A 695 17.04 21.82 -7.34
C ASP A 695 15.68 21.55 -8.00
N PHE A 696 14.59 22.08 -7.45
CA PHE A 696 13.24 21.94 -8.03
C PHE A 696 13.06 22.79 -9.29
N LEU A 697 13.85 23.85 -9.44
CA LEU A 697 13.87 24.68 -10.66
C LEU A 697 14.62 24.00 -11.80
N LYS A 698 15.68 23.25 -11.48
CA LYS A 698 16.49 22.47 -12.44
C LYS A 698 15.80 21.16 -12.82
N GLU A 699 15.19 20.49 -11.85
CA GLU A 699 14.51 19.21 -12.03
C GLU A 699 13.02 19.35 -11.63
N PRO A 700 12.13 19.68 -12.59
CA PRO A 700 10.71 19.91 -12.33
C PRO A 700 9.95 18.77 -11.65
N ASN A 701 10.47 17.55 -11.74
CA ASN A 701 9.87 16.34 -11.19
C ASN A 701 10.28 16.03 -9.74
N LYS A 702 11.26 16.75 -9.18
CA LYS A 702 11.65 16.58 -7.77
C LYS A 702 10.47 16.88 -6.83
N SER A 703 10.46 16.19 -5.71
CA SER A 703 9.32 16.19 -4.78
C SER A 703 9.62 16.70 -3.39
N MET A 704 8.58 17.26 -2.76
CA MET A 704 8.56 17.52 -1.33
C MET A 704 7.47 16.67 -0.66
N LEU A 705 7.75 16.19 0.55
CA LEU A 705 6.78 15.42 1.33
C LEU A 705 5.66 16.33 1.84
N MET A 706 4.43 15.87 1.70
CA MET A 706 3.23 16.61 2.08
C MET A 706 2.12 15.66 2.55
N HIS A 707 1.17 16.15 3.34
CA HIS A 707 -0.04 15.41 3.66
C HIS A 707 -1.28 16.31 3.76
N SER A 708 -2.43 15.72 3.48
CA SER A 708 -3.75 16.18 3.89
C SER A 708 -4.10 15.57 5.26
N PRO A 709 -5.27 15.89 5.81
CA PRO A 709 -5.83 15.19 6.97
C PRO A 709 -5.89 13.66 6.87
N THR A 710 -6.03 13.09 5.67
CA THR A 710 -6.24 11.65 5.48
C THR A 710 -5.16 10.98 4.64
N HIS A 711 -4.40 11.73 3.84
CA HIS A 711 -3.49 11.17 2.83
C HIS A 711 -2.11 11.81 2.85
N ALA A 712 -1.06 11.02 2.67
CA ALA A 712 0.30 11.52 2.43
C ALA A 712 0.70 11.37 0.97
N PHE A 713 1.26 12.44 0.40
CA PHE A 713 1.52 12.56 -1.03
C PHE A 713 2.70 13.49 -1.33
N LEU A 714 3.01 13.69 -2.61
CA LEU A 714 4.21 14.40 -3.04
C LEU A 714 3.88 15.73 -3.72
N LEU A 715 4.23 16.83 -3.07
CA LEU A 715 4.19 18.15 -3.69
C LEU A 715 5.22 18.22 -4.82
N LYS A 716 4.87 18.91 -5.92
CA LYS A 716 5.69 19.07 -7.13
C LYS A 716 5.93 20.56 -7.42
N PRO A 717 6.81 21.25 -6.66
CA PRO A 717 7.03 22.69 -6.80
C PRO A 717 7.50 23.14 -8.18
N GLY A 718 8.18 22.25 -8.91
CA GLY A 718 8.76 22.53 -10.21
C GLY A 718 7.78 22.40 -11.39
N PHE A 719 6.55 21.91 -11.18
CA PHE A 719 5.54 21.84 -12.25
C PHE A 719 5.24 23.23 -12.78
N GLN A 720 5.32 23.39 -14.10
CA GLN A 720 5.41 24.69 -14.78
C GLN A 720 4.41 25.74 -14.25
N HIS A 721 3.12 25.44 -14.22
CA HIS A 721 2.09 26.43 -13.86
C HIS A 721 2.02 26.67 -12.36
N PHE A 722 2.32 25.64 -11.55
CA PHE A 722 2.44 25.81 -10.11
C PHE A 722 3.69 26.62 -9.74
N ARG A 723 4.80 26.41 -10.46
CA ARG A 723 6.01 27.21 -10.37
C ARG A 723 5.76 28.69 -10.67
N GLU A 724 5.02 28.98 -11.73
CA GLU A 724 4.66 30.36 -12.09
C GLU A 724 3.88 31.07 -10.97
N THR A 725 3.08 30.36 -10.17
CA THR A 725 2.28 30.98 -9.10
C THR A 725 3.13 31.43 -7.91
N TRP A 726 4.12 30.63 -7.49
CA TRP A 726 4.96 30.95 -6.33
C TRP A 726 6.23 31.72 -6.67
N GLN A 727 6.68 31.74 -7.93
CA GLN A 727 7.76 32.63 -8.36
C GLN A 727 7.31 34.09 -8.55
N ASN A 728 6.01 34.35 -8.53
CA ASN A 728 5.47 35.69 -8.68
C ASN A 728 5.58 36.53 -7.39
N GLU A 729 6.04 37.78 -7.49
CA GLU A 729 6.18 38.70 -6.35
C GLU A 729 4.86 39.36 -5.89
N ALA A 730 3.79 39.26 -6.69
CA ALA A 730 2.49 39.81 -6.36
C ALA A 730 1.84 39.14 -5.14
N PHE A 731 0.89 39.85 -4.54
CA PHE A 731 0.07 39.31 -3.46
C PHE A 731 -0.68 38.06 -3.93
N THR A 732 -0.41 36.93 -3.28
CA THR A 732 -0.77 35.59 -3.76
C THR A 732 -2.25 35.43 -4.06
N TYR A 733 -3.12 35.83 -3.12
CA TYR A 733 -4.57 35.71 -3.30
C TYR A 733 -5.08 36.49 -4.51
N THR A 734 -4.68 37.76 -4.64
CA THR A 734 -5.11 38.62 -5.77
C THR A 734 -4.63 38.05 -7.09
N TRP A 735 -3.38 37.59 -7.14
CA TRP A 735 -2.84 37.00 -8.35
C TRP A 735 -3.62 35.74 -8.77
N LEU A 736 -3.88 34.83 -7.84
CA LEU A 736 -4.65 33.60 -8.11
C LEU A 736 -6.09 33.90 -8.54
N ARG A 737 -6.79 34.80 -7.84
CA ARG A 737 -8.15 35.20 -8.19
C ARG A 737 -8.22 35.76 -9.62
N ASP A 738 -7.36 36.71 -9.95
CA ASP A 738 -7.47 37.47 -11.20
C ASP A 738 -6.88 36.71 -12.41
N ASN A 739 -5.81 35.94 -12.21
CA ASN A 739 -5.10 35.27 -13.31
C ASN A 739 -5.55 33.84 -13.55
N PHE A 740 -6.22 33.22 -12.58
CA PHE A 740 -6.65 31.83 -12.67
C PHE A 740 -8.17 31.69 -12.51
N VAL A 741 -8.72 32.05 -11.34
CA VAL A 741 -10.15 31.80 -11.04
C VAL A 741 -11.07 32.57 -11.99
N HIS A 742 -10.92 33.89 -12.10
CA HIS A 742 -11.77 34.71 -12.96
C HIS A 742 -11.64 34.36 -14.45
N LYS A 743 -10.50 33.83 -14.90
CA LYS A 743 -10.37 33.35 -16.28
C LYS A 743 -11.18 32.08 -16.50
N GLY A 744 -11.16 31.16 -15.54
CA GLY A 744 -11.98 29.94 -15.56
C GLY A 744 -13.48 30.26 -15.54
N GLU A 745 -13.91 31.11 -14.61
CA GLU A 745 -15.31 31.56 -14.51
C GLU A 745 -15.79 32.22 -15.80
N ARG A 746 -15.01 33.15 -16.37
CA ARG A 746 -15.36 33.80 -17.65
C ARG A 746 -15.47 32.80 -18.80
N PHE A 747 -14.61 31.79 -18.84
CA PHE A 747 -14.67 30.75 -19.86
C PHE A 747 -15.98 29.96 -19.73
N LEU A 748 -16.32 29.50 -18.52
CA LEU A 748 -17.53 28.72 -18.25
C LEU A 748 -18.81 29.52 -18.51
N ASN A 749 -18.83 30.81 -18.15
CA ASN A 749 -19.97 31.69 -18.40
C ASN A 749 -20.27 31.90 -19.89
N ASN A 750 -19.30 31.63 -20.77
CA ASN A 750 -19.49 31.70 -22.22
C ASN A 750 -19.95 30.37 -22.84
N ILE A 751 -20.08 29.30 -22.05
CA ILE A 751 -20.57 28.00 -22.51
C ILE A 751 -22.08 27.95 -22.36
N GLY A 752 -22.80 27.79 -23.46
CA GLY A 752 -24.22 27.46 -23.48
C GLY A 752 -24.43 26.03 -23.99
N LEU A 753 -25.20 25.23 -23.26
CA LEU A 753 -25.62 23.89 -23.69
C LEU A 753 -26.89 24.01 -24.50
N ASP A 754 -26.83 23.73 -25.80
CA ASP A 754 -28.02 23.64 -26.66
C ASP A 754 -28.72 22.27 -26.51
N GLN A 755 -29.87 22.09 -27.16
CA GLN A 755 -30.64 20.85 -27.04
C GLN A 755 -29.84 19.61 -27.45
N TYR A 756 -29.04 19.70 -28.52
CA TYR A 756 -28.22 18.58 -28.98
C TYR A 756 -27.13 18.21 -27.96
N SER A 757 -26.52 19.20 -27.31
CA SER A 757 -25.54 19.01 -26.25
C SER A 757 -26.16 18.36 -25.01
N LEU A 758 -27.36 18.81 -24.62
CA LEU A 758 -28.12 18.24 -23.51
C LEU A 758 -28.49 16.78 -23.78
N ASP A 759 -29.04 16.48 -24.96
CA ASP A 759 -29.41 15.12 -25.36
C ASP A 759 -28.19 14.19 -25.36
N TRP A 760 -27.05 14.68 -25.87
CA TRP A 760 -25.79 13.94 -25.85
C TRP A 760 -25.32 13.64 -24.42
N LEU A 761 -25.36 14.62 -23.53
CA LEU A 761 -24.96 14.46 -22.12
C LEU A 761 -25.86 13.44 -21.41
N ILE A 762 -27.18 13.52 -21.59
CA ILE A 762 -28.14 12.58 -20.97
C ILE A 762 -27.94 11.16 -21.50
N GLU A 763 -27.75 10.98 -22.79
CA GLU A 763 -27.44 9.66 -23.37
C GLU A 763 -26.14 9.10 -22.79
N ARG A 764 -25.12 9.94 -22.61
CA ARG A 764 -23.85 9.50 -22.01
C ARG A 764 -23.96 9.16 -20.54
N LEU A 765 -24.61 10.00 -19.73
CA LEU A 765 -24.84 9.74 -18.30
C LEU A 765 -25.68 8.49 -18.07
N THR A 766 -26.63 8.19 -18.97
CA THR A 766 -27.45 6.97 -18.88
C THR A 766 -26.59 5.69 -18.88
N LEU A 767 -25.42 5.70 -19.50
CA LEU A 767 -24.54 4.54 -19.51
C LEU A 767 -23.93 4.25 -18.13
N SER A 768 -23.76 5.27 -17.30
CA SER A 768 -23.32 5.16 -15.90
C SER A 768 -24.45 4.81 -14.92
N VAL A 769 -25.72 4.87 -15.38
CA VAL A 769 -26.89 4.51 -14.56
C VAL A 769 -27.12 2.99 -14.62
N PRO A 770 -27.47 2.33 -13.50
CA PRO A 770 -27.75 0.89 -13.51
C PRO A 770 -28.92 0.55 -14.45
N HIS A 771 -28.82 -0.60 -15.14
CA HIS A 771 -29.67 -0.94 -16.28
C HIS A 771 -31.18 -0.84 -15.99
N ASN A 772 -31.61 -1.30 -14.83
CA ASN A 772 -32.99 -1.26 -14.37
C ASN A 772 -33.55 0.15 -14.16
N TYR A 773 -32.69 1.15 -13.93
CA TYR A 773 -33.09 2.56 -13.77
C TYR A 773 -32.98 3.37 -15.07
N ARG A 774 -32.25 2.89 -16.09
CA ARG A 774 -32.03 3.62 -17.36
C ARG A 774 -33.31 4.09 -18.05
N PRO A 775 -34.38 3.27 -18.19
CA PRO A 775 -35.61 3.73 -18.85
C PRO A 775 -36.29 4.87 -18.09
N TYR A 776 -36.31 4.81 -16.76
CA TYR A 776 -36.90 5.84 -15.91
C TYR A 776 -36.04 7.11 -15.91
N PHE A 777 -34.71 6.97 -15.80
CA PHE A 777 -33.76 8.08 -15.92
C PHE A 777 -33.94 8.83 -17.25
N LYS A 778 -33.98 8.11 -18.39
CA LYS A 778 -34.25 8.71 -19.70
C LYS A 778 -35.61 9.40 -19.73
N LYS A 779 -36.66 8.76 -19.22
CA LYS A 779 -38.00 9.37 -19.19
C LYS A 779 -38.04 10.68 -18.41
N THR A 780 -37.34 10.75 -17.28
CA THR A 780 -37.28 11.94 -16.42
C THR A 780 -36.50 13.07 -17.09
N PHE A 781 -35.33 12.77 -17.67
CA PHE A 781 -34.41 13.81 -18.17
C PHE A 781 -34.49 14.10 -19.68
N SER A 782 -35.21 13.29 -20.47
CA SER A 782 -35.42 13.51 -21.92
C SER A 782 -36.26 14.75 -22.26
N ARG A 783 -36.86 15.41 -21.28
CA ARG A 783 -37.73 16.60 -21.45
C ARG A 783 -37.06 17.90 -21.04
N LEU A 784 -35.74 17.89 -20.85
CA LEU A 784 -34.97 19.11 -20.64
C LEU A 784 -35.09 20.00 -21.89
N HIS A 785 -35.59 21.22 -21.71
CA HIS A 785 -35.84 22.17 -22.80
C HIS A 785 -35.17 23.50 -22.53
N GLY A 786 -34.59 24.06 -23.60
CA GLY A 786 -34.00 25.39 -23.61
C GLY A 786 -32.50 25.38 -23.33
N PRO A 787 -31.76 26.35 -23.88
CA PRO A 787 -30.33 26.46 -23.62
C PRO A 787 -30.08 26.84 -22.16
N MET A 788 -29.11 26.20 -21.52
CA MET A 788 -28.73 26.47 -20.14
C MET A 788 -27.22 26.42 -19.95
N ALA A 789 -26.73 27.01 -18.86
CA ALA A 789 -25.33 26.90 -18.49
C ALA A 789 -25.01 25.50 -17.93
N PRO A 790 -23.75 25.05 -17.97
CA PRO A 790 -23.34 23.77 -17.41
C PRO A 790 -23.70 23.57 -15.93
N TYR A 791 -23.57 24.62 -15.11
CA TYR A 791 -23.90 24.54 -13.69
C TYR A 791 -25.42 24.43 -13.45
N ASP A 792 -26.24 25.15 -14.22
CA ASP A 792 -27.71 25.04 -14.15
C ASP A 792 -28.17 23.61 -14.52
N PHE A 793 -27.54 23.01 -15.54
CA PHE A 793 -27.81 21.63 -15.93
C PHE A 793 -27.47 20.65 -14.80
N ARG A 794 -26.28 20.80 -14.19
CA ARG A 794 -25.83 19.96 -13.09
C ARG A 794 -26.74 20.08 -11.87
N ASP A 795 -27.12 21.29 -11.50
CA ASP A 795 -28.02 21.55 -10.37
C ASP A 795 -29.43 21.04 -10.64
N TYR A 796 -29.93 21.13 -11.88
CA TYR A 796 -31.21 20.53 -12.24
C TYR A 796 -31.19 19.00 -12.05
N LEU A 797 -30.13 18.33 -12.51
CA LEU A 797 -29.98 16.89 -12.36
C LEU A 797 -29.93 16.49 -10.88
N GLU A 798 -29.08 17.14 -10.08
CA GLU A 798 -28.94 16.84 -8.65
C GLU A 798 -30.28 17.02 -7.91
N ASN A 799 -30.90 18.20 -8.04
CA ASN A 799 -32.16 18.51 -7.35
C ASN A 799 -33.30 17.58 -7.77
N THR A 800 -33.39 17.25 -9.06
CA THR A 800 -34.42 16.32 -9.55
C THR A 800 -34.19 14.91 -9.02
N MET A 801 -32.94 14.44 -9.01
CA MET A 801 -32.60 13.13 -8.46
C MET A 801 -32.90 13.04 -6.97
N GLU A 802 -32.66 14.10 -6.19
CA GLU A 802 -33.00 14.15 -4.76
C GLU A 802 -34.51 14.10 -4.48
N GLN A 803 -35.33 14.68 -5.36
CA GLN A 803 -36.79 14.71 -5.21
C GLN A 803 -37.45 13.40 -5.68
N GLU A 804 -36.93 12.78 -6.74
CA GLU A 804 -37.50 11.60 -7.36
C GLU A 804 -37.05 10.30 -6.68
N ARG A 805 -37.89 9.75 -5.80
CA ARG A 805 -37.63 8.46 -5.10
C ARG A 805 -37.34 7.30 -6.06
N GLY A 806 -37.88 7.33 -7.28
CA GLY A 806 -37.63 6.32 -8.32
C GLY A 806 -36.20 6.35 -8.88
N LEU A 807 -35.42 7.40 -8.60
CA LEU A 807 -34.01 7.54 -8.95
C LEU A 807 -33.09 7.36 -7.73
N HIS A 808 -33.58 6.67 -6.70
CA HIS A 808 -32.78 6.29 -5.56
C HIS A 808 -32.55 4.78 -5.51
N TYR A 809 -31.33 4.40 -5.14
CA TYR A 809 -30.94 3.05 -4.79
C TYR A 809 -30.37 3.06 -3.36
N GLN A 810 -30.98 2.28 -2.47
CA GLN A 810 -30.59 2.21 -1.04
C GLN A 810 -30.52 3.58 -0.33
N GLY A 811 -31.37 4.52 -0.73
CA GLY A 811 -31.40 5.87 -0.16
C GLY A 811 -30.34 6.82 -0.72
N GLN A 812 -29.56 6.40 -1.72
CA GLN A 812 -28.61 7.23 -2.46
C GLN A 812 -29.10 7.45 -3.90
N PRO A 813 -28.75 8.57 -4.57
CA PRO A 813 -29.04 8.75 -5.99
C PRO A 813 -28.44 7.64 -6.86
N VAL A 814 -29.15 7.26 -7.93
CA VAL A 814 -28.68 6.23 -8.90
C VAL A 814 -27.45 6.66 -9.71
N LEU A 815 -27.14 7.95 -9.73
CA LEU A 815 -26.00 8.55 -10.41
C LEU A 815 -25.29 9.51 -9.44
N PRO A 816 -24.03 9.25 -9.07
CA PRO A 816 -23.25 10.16 -8.26
C PRO A 816 -23.00 11.48 -8.98
N THR A 817 -23.01 12.59 -8.24
CA THR A 817 -22.73 13.93 -8.78
C THR A 817 -21.31 14.05 -9.33
N GLU A 818 -20.36 13.31 -8.75
CA GLU A 818 -18.98 13.24 -9.24
C GLU A 818 -18.88 12.76 -10.70
N GLU A 819 -19.76 11.84 -11.12
CA GLU A 819 -19.79 11.33 -12.50
C GLU A 819 -20.35 12.38 -13.48
N ILE A 820 -21.27 13.23 -13.02
CA ILE A 820 -21.77 14.37 -13.81
C ILE A 820 -20.64 15.37 -14.01
N ASP A 821 -19.97 15.77 -12.92
CA ASP A 821 -18.89 16.76 -12.94
C ASP A 821 -17.70 16.29 -13.79
N ARG A 822 -17.34 15.00 -13.69
CA ARG A 822 -16.32 14.36 -14.55
C ARG A 822 -16.69 14.40 -16.02
N LEU A 823 -17.94 14.09 -16.37
CA LEU A 823 -18.39 14.13 -17.77
C LEU A 823 -18.36 15.55 -18.32
N LEU A 824 -18.84 16.53 -17.54
CA LEU A 824 -18.79 17.94 -17.93
C LEU A 824 -17.35 18.41 -18.15
N TYR A 825 -16.43 18.04 -17.25
CA TYR A 825 -15.02 18.41 -17.39
C TYR A 825 -14.38 17.90 -18.67
N THR A 826 -14.62 16.63 -19.00
CA THR A 826 -14.02 15.98 -20.16
C THR A 826 -14.69 16.37 -21.48
N SER A 827 -15.99 16.70 -21.46
CA SER A 827 -16.77 16.88 -22.69
C SER A 827 -16.82 18.33 -23.18
N LEU A 828 -16.68 19.32 -22.30
CA LEU A 828 -16.90 20.73 -22.66
C LEU A 828 -15.67 21.41 -23.26
N PRO A 829 -15.87 22.37 -24.19
CA PRO A 829 -17.14 22.79 -24.80
C PRO A 829 -17.60 21.90 -25.97
N PHE A 830 -18.92 21.81 -26.18
CA PHE A 830 -19.51 21.18 -27.38
C PHE A 830 -19.43 22.10 -28.60
N PHE A 831 -19.43 21.51 -29.79
CA PHE A 831 -19.46 22.25 -31.05
C PHE A 831 -20.20 21.49 -32.17
N PRO A 832 -20.77 22.20 -33.16
CA PRO A 832 -21.51 21.57 -34.24
C PRO A 832 -20.58 20.87 -35.23
N LYS A 833 -21.07 19.79 -35.84
CA LYS A 833 -20.36 18.99 -36.88
C LYS A 833 -19.66 19.83 -37.95
N ALA A 834 -20.28 20.93 -38.38
CA ALA A 834 -19.73 21.80 -39.44
C ALA A 834 -18.33 22.38 -39.10
N GLN A 835 -18.01 22.54 -37.82
CA GLN A 835 -16.74 23.11 -37.37
C GLN A 835 -15.63 22.06 -37.20
N LEU A 836 -15.91 20.76 -37.33
CA LEU A 836 -14.93 19.71 -37.03
C LEU A 836 -13.66 19.83 -37.89
N LYS A 837 -13.80 20.04 -39.21
CA LYS A 837 -12.65 20.18 -40.12
C LYS A 837 -11.79 21.38 -39.74
N GLU A 838 -12.43 22.55 -39.57
CA GLU A 838 -11.75 23.80 -39.21
C GLU A 838 -10.99 23.66 -37.89
N ARG A 839 -11.60 23.06 -36.87
CA ARG A 839 -10.95 22.86 -35.57
C ARG A 839 -9.78 21.89 -35.64
N LEU A 840 -9.90 20.80 -36.42
CA LEU A 840 -8.80 19.87 -36.66
C LEU A 840 -7.64 20.57 -37.38
N ASP A 841 -7.92 21.33 -38.44
CA ASP A 841 -6.92 22.09 -39.19
C ASP A 841 -6.24 23.13 -38.30
N ALA A 842 -6.99 23.82 -37.44
CA ALA A 842 -6.44 24.78 -36.47
C ALA A 842 -5.52 24.11 -35.44
N ILE A 843 -5.91 22.94 -34.90
CA ILE A 843 -5.06 22.15 -34.01
C ILE A 843 -3.79 21.72 -34.74
N PHE A 844 -3.92 21.11 -35.92
CA PHE A 844 -2.75 20.64 -36.68
C PHE A 844 -1.84 21.79 -37.12
N GLY A 845 -2.38 22.98 -37.40
CA GLY A 845 -1.61 24.19 -37.71
C GLY A 845 -0.81 24.72 -36.52
N LYS A 846 -1.22 24.42 -35.29
CA LYS A 846 -0.45 24.69 -34.06
C LYS A 846 0.63 23.63 -33.78
N LEU A 847 0.52 22.45 -34.40
CA LEU A 847 1.52 21.42 -34.29
C LEU A 847 2.64 21.68 -35.33
N ASN A 848 3.90 21.56 -34.91
CA ASN A 848 5.06 21.70 -35.80
C ASN A 848 5.20 20.45 -36.72
N LEU A 849 4.24 20.22 -37.61
CA LEU A 849 4.18 19.06 -38.51
C LEU A 849 4.89 19.31 -39.83
N SER A 850 5.39 18.25 -40.46
CA SER A 850 5.98 18.34 -41.80
C SER A 850 4.91 18.52 -42.89
N PRO A 851 5.21 19.19 -44.02
CA PRO A 851 4.26 19.37 -45.12
C PRO A 851 3.68 18.06 -45.65
N THR A 852 4.49 16.99 -45.66
CA THR A 852 4.06 15.66 -46.08
C THR A 852 3.02 15.05 -45.15
N LEU A 853 3.15 15.31 -43.84
CA LEU A 853 2.20 14.81 -42.85
C LEU A 853 0.90 15.59 -42.92
N ILE A 854 0.96 16.91 -43.09
CA ILE A 854 -0.22 17.77 -43.31
C ILE A 854 -1.01 17.28 -44.53
N SER A 855 -0.34 17.04 -45.65
CA SER A 855 -0.99 16.48 -46.84
C SER A 855 -1.63 15.11 -46.59
N SER A 856 -1.00 14.26 -45.77
CA SER A 856 -1.57 12.96 -45.41
C SER A 856 -2.79 13.09 -44.49
N LEU A 857 -2.80 14.05 -43.57
CA LEU A 857 -3.94 14.37 -42.71
C LEU A 857 -5.13 14.87 -43.53
N SER A 858 -4.89 15.74 -44.51
CA SER A 858 -5.94 16.17 -45.45
C SER A 858 -6.52 15.00 -46.24
N GLU A 859 -5.68 14.07 -46.71
CA GLU A 859 -6.16 12.86 -47.41
C GLU A 859 -7.01 11.96 -46.49
N ILE A 860 -6.58 11.76 -45.24
CA ILE A 860 -7.34 10.98 -44.23
C ILE A 860 -8.71 11.63 -43.99
N TRP A 861 -8.78 12.96 -43.88
CA TRP A 861 -10.05 13.67 -43.76
C TRP A 861 -10.96 13.43 -44.97
N GLU A 862 -10.49 13.62 -46.19
CA GLU A 862 -11.31 13.45 -47.40
C GLU A 862 -11.85 12.01 -47.52
N LYS A 863 -11.07 11.01 -47.10
CA LYS A 863 -11.47 9.59 -47.12
C LYS A 863 -12.37 9.16 -45.95
N SER A 864 -12.36 9.89 -44.85
CA SER A 864 -13.15 9.57 -43.64
C SER A 864 -14.44 10.38 -43.55
N SER A 865 -14.43 11.63 -44.01
CA SER A 865 -15.55 12.58 -43.92
C SER A 865 -16.81 12.12 -44.66
N SER A 866 -16.66 11.37 -45.75
CA SER A 866 -17.78 10.88 -46.57
C SER A 866 -18.44 9.61 -46.03
N ARG A 867 -17.81 8.90 -45.07
CA ARG A 867 -18.24 7.55 -44.68
C ARG A 867 -19.13 7.51 -43.44
N TYR A 868 -18.89 8.31 -42.38
CA TYR A 868 -19.57 8.08 -41.10
C TYR A 868 -19.49 9.26 -40.10
N ILE A 869 -20.43 10.21 -40.16
CA ILE A 869 -20.69 11.14 -39.04
C ILE A 869 -22.20 11.22 -38.83
N GLN A 870 -22.69 10.65 -37.73
CA GLN A 870 -24.12 10.61 -37.39
C GLN A 870 -24.52 11.69 -36.40
N SER A 871 -23.63 12.06 -35.48
CA SER A 871 -23.88 13.05 -34.44
C SER A 871 -24.00 14.48 -34.98
N ALA A 872 -24.91 15.25 -34.37
CA ALA A 872 -25.09 16.67 -34.65
C ALA A 872 -24.00 17.53 -33.98
N VAL A 873 -23.53 17.09 -32.81
CA VAL A 873 -22.54 17.78 -31.97
C VAL A 873 -21.37 16.87 -31.61
N PHE A 874 -20.21 17.47 -31.38
CA PHE A 874 -19.01 16.81 -30.90
C PHE A 874 -18.56 17.42 -29.58
N SER A 875 -18.07 16.58 -28.68
CA SER A 875 -17.44 17.03 -27.45
C SER A 875 -15.98 17.43 -27.69
N ALA A 876 -15.41 18.16 -26.73
CA ALA A 876 -13.98 18.45 -26.70
C ALA A 876 -13.14 17.15 -26.71
N ASN A 877 -13.56 16.11 -25.98
CA ASN A 877 -12.87 14.83 -25.96
C ASN A 877 -12.90 14.10 -27.32
N ASP A 878 -14.01 14.19 -28.04
CA ASP A 878 -14.13 13.60 -29.39
C ASP A 878 -13.14 14.25 -30.35
N LEU A 879 -13.02 15.59 -30.32
CA LEU A 879 -12.05 16.33 -31.13
C LEU A 879 -10.61 15.85 -30.88
N LEU A 880 -10.23 15.70 -29.60
CA LEU A 880 -8.90 15.23 -29.22
C LEU A 880 -8.65 13.79 -29.69
N ASN A 881 -9.64 12.90 -29.52
CA ASN A 881 -9.55 11.50 -29.95
C ASN A 881 -9.43 11.37 -31.47
N ILE A 882 -10.21 12.14 -32.23
CA ILE A 882 -10.13 12.15 -33.69
C ILE A 882 -8.78 12.67 -34.16
N ALA A 883 -8.28 13.77 -33.57
CA ALA A 883 -6.97 14.31 -33.90
C ALA A 883 -5.83 13.29 -33.66
N LEU A 884 -5.86 12.58 -32.53
CA LEU A 884 -4.87 11.55 -32.21
C LEU A 884 -5.00 10.31 -33.11
N ALA A 885 -6.23 9.89 -33.43
CA ALA A 885 -6.47 8.81 -34.39
C ALA A 885 -5.89 9.15 -35.78
N PHE A 886 -6.09 10.39 -36.24
CA PHE A 886 -5.57 10.85 -37.53
C PHE A 886 -4.05 10.89 -37.53
N LEU A 887 -3.42 11.36 -36.46
CA LEU A 887 -1.96 11.32 -36.31
C LEU A 887 -1.44 9.87 -36.31
N THR A 888 -2.14 8.95 -35.65
CA THR A 888 -1.79 7.51 -35.61
C THR A 888 -1.78 6.91 -37.02
N ILE A 889 -2.79 7.21 -37.84
CA ILE A 889 -2.86 6.76 -39.24
C ILE A 889 -1.78 7.44 -40.07
N ALA A 890 -1.63 8.77 -39.94
CA ALA A 890 -0.71 9.56 -40.76
C ALA A 890 0.76 9.18 -40.54
N TYR A 891 1.13 8.82 -39.31
CA TYR A 891 2.47 8.31 -38.98
C TYR A 891 2.65 6.84 -39.29
N GLY A 892 1.58 6.04 -39.26
CA GLY A 892 1.66 4.57 -39.36
C GLY A 892 2.47 3.96 -38.21
N GLN A 893 2.53 4.68 -37.08
CA GLN A 893 3.27 4.32 -35.88
C GLN A 893 2.40 4.44 -34.64
N THR A 894 2.62 3.53 -33.68
CA THR A 894 1.91 3.52 -32.41
C THR A 894 2.59 4.35 -31.35
N SER A 895 3.89 4.61 -31.48
CA SER A 895 4.67 5.40 -30.53
C SER A 895 5.73 6.24 -31.22
N LEU A 896 6.02 7.41 -30.63
CA LEU A 896 6.86 8.47 -31.18
C LEU A 896 7.73 9.12 -30.09
N SER A 897 8.70 9.94 -30.50
CA SER A 897 9.55 10.72 -29.59
C SER A 897 8.90 12.03 -29.12
N VAL A 898 7.75 12.40 -29.69
CA VAL A 898 7.01 13.63 -29.38
C VAL A 898 5.72 13.26 -28.67
N ASP A 899 5.41 13.95 -27.58
CA ASP A 899 4.17 13.78 -26.83
C ASP A 899 3.00 14.47 -27.54
N TYR A 900 2.40 13.78 -28.51
CA TYR A 900 1.23 14.31 -29.21
C TYR A 900 -0.04 14.35 -28.36
N HIS A 901 -0.13 13.54 -27.30
CA HIS A 901 -1.24 13.69 -26.35
C HIS A 901 -1.17 15.06 -25.68
N GLN A 902 0.02 15.44 -25.19
CA GLN A 902 0.25 16.75 -24.62
C GLN A 902 0.12 17.88 -25.65
N ALA A 903 0.74 17.74 -26.83
CA ALA A 903 0.77 18.80 -27.84
C ALA A 903 -0.63 19.10 -28.42
N VAL A 904 -1.42 18.07 -28.72
CA VAL A 904 -2.80 18.22 -29.21
C VAL A 904 -3.67 18.87 -28.13
N PHE A 905 -3.55 18.42 -26.87
CA PHE A 905 -4.34 18.98 -25.78
C PHE A 905 -3.99 20.45 -25.50
N GLN A 906 -2.70 20.80 -25.48
CA GLN A 906 -2.26 22.19 -25.30
C GLN A 906 -2.72 23.09 -26.45
N ALA A 907 -2.63 22.62 -27.70
CA ALA A 907 -3.14 23.36 -28.85
C ALA A 907 -4.66 23.59 -28.73
N ALA A 908 -5.42 22.57 -28.33
CA ALA A 908 -6.87 22.71 -28.10
C ALA A 908 -7.18 23.69 -26.96
N GLN A 909 -6.40 23.70 -25.88
CA GLN A 909 -6.54 24.65 -24.77
C GLN A 909 -6.27 26.09 -25.21
N GLU A 910 -5.19 26.34 -25.96
CA GLU A 910 -4.86 27.67 -26.49
C GLU A 910 -5.95 28.23 -27.42
N LEU A 911 -6.60 27.34 -28.18
CA LEU A 911 -7.68 27.67 -29.10
C LEU A 911 -9.06 27.78 -28.41
N GLY A 912 -9.16 27.46 -27.12
CA GLY A 912 -10.41 27.47 -26.36
C GLY A 912 -11.36 26.32 -26.72
N TYR A 913 -10.84 25.21 -27.28
CA TYR A 913 -11.63 24.03 -27.67
C TYR A 913 -11.76 22.98 -26.55
N THR A 914 -11.14 23.22 -25.40
CA THR A 914 -11.23 22.42 -24.17
C THR A 914 -11.28 23.36 -22.98
N LEU A 915 -11.62 22.85 -21.79
CA LEU A 915 -11.57 23.64 -20.57
C LEU A 915 -10.17 24.25 -20.29
N PRO A 916 -10.12 25.41 -19.60
CA PRO A 916 -8.88 26.03 -19.17
C PRO A 916 -8.02 25.08 -18.33
N LYS A 917 -6.71 25.24 -18.46
CA LYS A 917 -5.74 24.32 -17.86
C LYS A 917 -5.78 24.37 -16.33
N ALA A 918 -5.93 23.21 -15.72
CA ALA A 918 -5.82 23.04 -14.27
C ALA A 918 -4.38 23.28 -13.77
N VAL A 919 -4.25 23.75 -12.52
CA VAL A 919 -2.94 23.88 -11.86
C VAL A 919 -2.63 22.60 -11.08
N LEU A 920 -1.89 21.69 -11.73
CA LEU A 920 -1.34 20.51 -11.08
C LEU A 920 -0.27 20.93 -10.07
N PHE A 921 -0.40 20.51 -8.81
CA PHE A 921 0.56 20.87 -7.76
C PHE A 921 1.19 19.66 -7.07
N ALA A 922 0.57 18.48 -7.11
CA ALA A 922 1.06 17.30 -6.41
C ALA A 922 0.77 15.98 -7.14
N ASP A 923 1.63 14.99 -6.91
CA ASP A 923 1.47 13.59 -7.29
C ASP A 923 0.76 12.85 -6.15
N THR A 924 -0.37 12.20 -6.43
CA THR A 924 -1.18 11.55 -5.38
C THR A 924 -0.56 10.25 -4.88
N ASN A 925 0.51 9.77 -5.51
CA ASN A 925 1.06 8.41 -5.40
C ASN A 925 0.17 7.31 -5.99
N TRP A 926 -1.03 7.62 -6.46
CA TRP A 926 -1.89 6.66 -7.15
C TRP A 926 -1.44 6.44 -8.59
N THR A 927 -1.95 5.38 -9.22
CA THR A 927 -1.46 4.88 -10.50
C THR A 927 -1.50 5.93 -11.63
N LYS A 928 -2.55 6.76 -11.70
CA LYS A 928 -2.78 7.69 -12.82
C LYS A 928 -2.91 9.16 -12.41
N ASP A 929 -3.12 9.44 -11.13
CA ASP A 929 -3.69 10.71 -10.69
C ASP A 929 -2.68 11.70 -10.10
N PHE A 930 -3.01 12.97 -10.25
CA PHE A 930 -2.35 14.15 -9.69
C PHE A 930 -3.40 15.02 -9.03
N PHE A 931 -3.04 15.73 -7.95
CA PHE A 931 -3.91 16.77 -7.41
C PHE A 931 -3.75 18.05 -8.20
N ALA A 932 -4.88 18.67 -8.53
CA ALA A 932 -4.93 19.95 -9.21
C ALA A 932 -6.03 20.84 -8.66
N PHE A 933 -5.79 22.15 -8.75
CA PHE A 933 -6.83 23.16 -8.59
C PHE A 933 -7.41 23.50 -9.96
N LEU A 934 -8.73 23.58 -10.04
CA LEU A 934 -9.47 24.00 -11.25
C LEU A 934 -10.81 24.64 -10.89
N VAL A 935 -11.37 25.40 -11.83
CA VAL A 935 -12.75 25.91 -11.71
C VAL A 935 -13.70 24.85 -12.26
N SER A 936 -14.53 24.30 -11.38
CA SER A 936 -15.43 23.20 -11.71
C SER A 936 -16.48 23.63 -12.73
N PRO A 937 -16.67 22.90 -13.84
CA PRO A 937 -17.74 23.20 -14.79
C PRO A 937 -19.14 22.92 -14.21
N GLY A 938 -19.23 22.06 -13.18
CA GLY A 938 -20.49 21.72 -12.52
C GLY A 938 -20.93 22.75 -11.50
N THR A 939 -20.00 23.34 -10.74
CA THR A 939 -20.33 24.31 -9.67
C THR A 939 -19.95 25.75 -10.00
N GLY A 940 -19.14 25.98 -11.03
CA GLY A 940 -18.59 27.29 -11.37
C GLY A 940 -17.56 27.83 -10.38
N MET A 941 -17.15 27.04 -9.37
CA MET A 941 -16.26 27.48 -8.29
C MET A 941 -14.88 26.81 -8.35
N LEU A 942 -13.89 27.44 -7.70
CA LEU A 942 -12.56 26.85 -7.50
C LEU A 942 -12.64 25.63 -6.55
N GLU A 943 -12.13 24.49 -7.01
CA GLU A 943 -12.18 23.23 -6.27
C GLU A 943 -10.85 22.46 -6.37
N LEU A 944 -10.68 21.50 -5.45
CA LEU A 944 -9.60 20.51 -5.48
C LEU A 944 -10.09 19.25 -6.22
N TRP A 945 -9.35 18.87 -7.25
CA TRP A 945 -9.68 17.75 -8.13
C TRP A 945 -8.48 16.80 -8.24
N ARG A 946 -8.77 15.54 -8.58
CA ARG A 946 -7.76 14.61 -9.12
C ARG A 946 -7.80 14.64 -10.63
N THR A 947 -6.64 14.59 -11.27
CA THR A 947 -6.52 14.66 -12.73
C THR A 947 -5.37 13.80 -13.25
N ASP A 948 -5.42 13.41 -14.51
CA ASP A 948 -4.27 12.78 -15.15
C ASP A 948 -3.08 13.76 -15.30
N ALA A 949 -1.91 13.23 -15.67
CA ALA A 949 -0.68 14.02 -15.79
C ALA A 949 -0.78 15.19 -16.81
N LEU A 950 -1.77 15.15 -17.70
CA LEU A 950 -1.98 16.16 -18.75
C LEU A 950 -3.04 17.20 -18.37
N GLY A 951 -3.90 16.93 -17.38
CA GLY A 951 -5.05 17.78 -17.09
C GLY A 951 -6.27 17.50 -17.96
N ARG A 952 -6.27 16.40 -18.73
CA ARG A 952 -7.31 16.06 -19.71
C ARG A 952 -8.50 15.36 -19.08
N GLU A 953 -8.21 14.40 -18.20
CA GLU A 953 -9.22 13.68 -17.42
C GLU A 953 -9.16 14.15 -15.99
N ALA A 954 -10.32 14.43 -15.38
CA ALA A 954 -10.37 14.85 -13.98
C ALA A 954 -11.66 14.41 -13.31
N ALA A 955 -11.60 14.25 -11.99
CA ALA A 955 -12.75 13.97 -11.14
C ALA A 955 -12.66 14.80 -9.85
N PRO A 956 -13.79 15.26 -9.30
CA PRO A 956 -13.81 16.02 -8.06
C PRO A 956 -13.39 15.14 -6.86
N MET A 957 -12.78 15.76 -5.85
CA MET A 957 -12.47 15.12 -4.58
C MET A 957 -13.62 15.32 -3.57
N ALA A 958 -14.84 14.88 -3.88
CA ALA A 958 -16.02 15.23 -3.07
C ALA A 958 -15.97 14.62 -1.66
N SER A 959 -15.37 13.43 -1.50
CA SER A 959 -15.10 12.83 -0.19
C SER A 959 -14.21 13.70 0.72
N TRP A 960 -13.42 14.62 0.14
CA TRP A 960 -12.56 15.55 0.87
C TRP A 960 -13.20 16.91 1.13
N LYS A 961 -14.44 17.14 0.69
CA LYS A 961 -15.14 18.43 0.86
C LYS A 961 -15.18 18.88 2.32
N GLN A 962 -15.37 17.96 3.26
CA GLN A 962 -15.37 18.23 4.70
C GLN A 962 -14.02 18.76 5.26
N TRP A 963 -12.91 18.48 4.57
CA TRP A 963 -11.56 18.95 4.93
C TRP A 963 -11.19 20.27 4.26
N LEU A 964 -12.07 20.76 3.39
CA LEU A 964 -11.87 21.92 2.52
C LEU A 964 -12.97 22.98 2.69
N ASN A 965 -13.94 22.78 3.57
CA ASN A 965 -15.08 23.68 3.77
C ASN A 965 -15.17 24.23 5.21
N GLY A 966 -14.12 24.06 6.00
CA GLY A 966 -14.07 24.49 7.41
C GLY A 966 -14.90 23.68 8.41
N THR A 967 -15.58 22.60 7.98
CA THR A 967 -16.43 21.81 8.89
C THR A 967 -15.62 21.00 9.92
N ARG A 968 -14.43 20.52 9.57
CA ARG A 968 -13.52 19.81 10.48
C ARG A 968 -12.31 20.67 10.84
N LYS A 969 -12.14 21.00 12.11
CA LYS A 969 -11.05 21.86 12.63
C LYS A 969 -9.86 21.12 13.22
N GLU A 970 -10.00 19.82 13.46
CA GLU A 970 -9.01 19.03 14.22
C GLU A 970 -7.83 18.54 13.38
N ALA A 971 -7.96 18.50 12.05
CA ALA A 971 -6.93 17.97 11.16
C ALA A 971 -6.43 19.04 10.18
N MET A 972 -5.11 19.09 9.99
CA MET A 972 -4.43 20.12 9.23
C MET A 972 -3.76 19.55 7.97
N TRP A 973 -3.57 20.41 6.98
CA TRP A 973 -2.70 20.15 5.83
C TRP A 973 -1.28 20.52 6.20
N GLY A 974 -0.30 19.66 5.90
CA GLY A 974 1.09 19.88 6.30
C GLY A 974 2.09 19.68 5.17
N LEU A 975 3.12 20.52 5.15
CA LEU A 975 4.25 20.48 4.21
C LEU A 975 5.57 20.34 4.97
N TYR A 976 6.39 19.36 4.58
CA TYR A 976 7.74 19.19 5.12
C TYR A 976 8.71 20.08 4.33
N ALA A 977 8.82 21.34 4.79
CA ALA A 977 9.42 22.46 4.05
C ALA A 977 10.95 22.39 3.90
N ALA A 978 11.62 21.46 4.57
CA ALA A 978 13.06 21.32 4.59
C ALA A 978 13.52 20.04 3.88
N PRO A 979 13.65 20.03 2.53
CA PRO A 979 13.86 18.81 1.76
C PRO A 979 15.20 18.11 2.02
N TYR A 980 16.22 18.86 2.43
CA TYR A 980 17.50 18.30 2.85
C TYR A 980 17.38 17.37 4.06
N GLU A 981 16.27 17.43 4.82
CA GLU A 981 16.09 16.62 6.01
C GLU A 981 15.79 15.15 5.71
N TYR A 982 15.22 14.86 4.55
CA TYR A 982 14.92 13.51 4.05
C TYR A 982 15.78 13.17 2.83
N THR A 983 17.06 13.55 2.92
CA THR A 983 18.13 13.10 2.02
C THR A 983 19.22 12.43 2.85
N PRO A 984 19.98 11.48 2.29
CA PRO A 984 21.07 10.86 3.03
C PRO A 984 22.07 11.96 3.39
N ALA A 985 22.51 12.00 4.66
CA ALA A 985 23.55 12.94 5.06
C ALA A 985 24.77 12.72 4.14
N LEU A 986 25.21 13.77 3.44
CA LEU A 986 26.49 13.74 2.76
C LEU A 986 27.52 13.24 3.78
N PRO A 987 28.35 12.24 3.45
CA PRO A 987 29.35 11.75 4.39
C PRO A 987 30.15 12.96 4.86
N GLN A 988 29.98 13.32 6.13
CA GLN A 988 30.78 14.38 6.72
C GLN A 988 32.23 13.94 6.56
N TYR A 989 32.96 14.67 5.73
CA TYR A 989 34.38 14.47 5.50
C TYR A 989 35.07 14.61 6.86
N ASN A 990 35.34 13.50 7.53
CA ASN A 990 35.99 13.48 8.83
C ASN A 990 37.50 13.69 8.57
N PRO A 991 38.09 14.87 8.83
CA PRO A 991 39.46 15.18 8.42
C PRO A 991 40.53 14.38 9.18
N THR A 992 40.11 13.55 10.13
CA THR A 992 40.97 12.84 11.08
C THR A 992 41.44 11.47 10.59
N ASN A 993 40.86 10.92 9.51
CA ASN A 993 41.33 9.70 8.88
C ASN A 993 42.27 9.99 7.70
N ARG A 994 43.43 10.59 7.98
CA ARG A 994 44.62 10.36 7.13
C ARG A 994 45.35 9.15 7.66
N PRO A 995 45.57 8.09 6.85
CA PRO A 995 46.55 7.08 7.21
C PRO A 995 47.92 7.76 7.26
N ILE A 996 48.56 7.72 8.42
CA ILE A 996 49.97 8.09 8.57
C ILE A 996 50.75 7.09 7.73
N SER A 997 51.08 7.46 6.49
CA SER A 997 52.08 6.77 5.70
C SER A 997 53.43 7.01 6.35
N ARG A 998 53.87 6.04 7.17
CA ARG A 998 55.29 5.81 7.39
C ARG A 998 55.91 5.41 6.06
N LEU A 999 56.81 6.24 5.53
CA LEU A 999 58.19 5.89 5.18
C LEU A 999 58.80 7.00 4.32
N MET A 1000 60.03 7.38 4.74
CA MET A 1000 61.15 7.98 3.99
C MET A 1000 60.87 9.00 2.89
#